data_AF-A0A1G6I1G0-F1
#
_entry.id   AF-A0A1G6I1G0-F1
#
_cell.length_a   1.000
_cell.length_b   1.000
_cell.length_c   1.000
_cell.angle_alpha   90.00
_cell.angle_beta   90.00
_cell.angle_gamma   90.00
#
_symmetry.space_group_name_H-M   'P 1'
#
loop_
_entity.id
_entity.type
_entity.pdbx_description
1 polymer ?
#
loop_
_entity_poly.entity_id
_entity_poly.type
_entity_poly.pdbx_seq_one_letter_code
_entity_poly.pdbx_strand_id
1 'polypeptide(L)'
;MGIHALPVDQRIIDIDSRRFASIEKALVELITNSDDSYARLEQRGIPVSGLITVSYERHLTGAVLTVADQSEGMSLDRLRSVLSYGGAHSLLSHGQAAGRGYFGRGLKQAVYGLGHGWVESIHHGRFARVDLFRTEEGAYVFDDWDADREVKDRDRTRLGVPADGEGDIGEGSTGEPTRGNGTLVTIVVESPDVVLPYFRTLLAALGHNVYLRDVLRRRRVELVNRHGTHATAPLRLTYEEPASDLLVGPEDLRSFTYAGTTYVYTLTLRRAVASELILKGDERTNGLLVLSGTAVLDCQFFRFENQLGTEYLFGTVSCPGLAMMLAQGHPVISDEREGLNPKEPFVAAFAAAVSDAIAPSVQSERLRLSHVDHASTTRRTAGLIEEVLSTMNRAAVDDLGIVLPPGPGSGTYGPFPTGRPAVLRFSTPFYYRTVGHPFHVTLVVDRDQVLDQDLLEFTYDVPATIEVTPAPTAMPVADLLPDGHFTWTVLGEEIGADGRLTVTCGPWRATCEVVIAERGSGHGLGRGPSRTDGSRRGSWDQDNSTDMFIGYELRNLTNDIDRAVYSPEERLVLINTEAPTVRMYIDGRGHFRDGARLLLAELLLDVIAGELARRYVDRTQQKGSARAYNQAKHTFVRRYGLDIHRIMGGE
;
A
#
# COMPACT_ATOMS: atom_id res chain seq x y z
N MET A 1 25.76 -21.22 -12.43
CA MET A 1 24.96 -20.08 -11.99
C MET A 1 23.88 -19.92 -13.04
N GLY A 2 22.67 -20.38 -12.73
CA GLY A 2 21.59 -20.55 -13.70
C GLY A 2 20.62 -19.37 -13.68
N ILE A 3 20.90 -18.33 -14.48
CA ILE A 3 19.90 -17.30 -14.75
C ILE A 3 18.84 -17.91 -15.67
N HIS A 4 17.62 -18.05 -15.15
CA HIS A 4 16.51 -18.69 -15.81
C HIS A 4 15.39 -17.69 -16.08
N ALA A 5 14.90 -17.66 -17.33
CA ALA A 5 13.66 -16.98 -17.66
C ALA A 5 12.51 -17.63 -16.88
N LEU A 6 11.69 -16.81 -16.22
CA LEU A 6 10.56 -17.33 -15.46
C LEU A 6 9.59 -18.03 -16.43
N PRO A 7 9.19 -19.30 -16.18
CA PRO A 7 8.45 -20.13 -17.15
C PRO A 7 6.95 -19.77 -17.18
N VAL A 8 6.66 -18.55 -17.61
CA VAL A 8 5.35 -17.90 -17.69
C VAL A 8 5.35 -16.95 -18.89
N ASP A 9 4.18 -16.66 -19.47
CA ASP A 9 4.06 -15.53 -20.39
C ASP A 9 4.39 -14.23 -19.63
N GLN A 10 5.43 -13.54 -20.10
CA GLN A 10 5.99 -12.34 -19.49
C GLN A 10 4.93 -11.21 -19.36
N ARG A 11 3.91 -11.21 -20.22
CA ARG A 11 2.80 -10.23 -20.19
C ARG A 11 1.81 -10.50 -19.06
N ILE A 12 1.60 -11.77 -18.71
CA ILE A 12 0.71 -12.15 -17.60
C ILE A 12 1.34 -11.69 -16.29
N ILE A 13 2.64 -11.97 -16.09
CA ILE A 13 3.32 -11.53 -14.86
C ILE A 13 3.52 -10.02 -14.80
N ASP A 14 3.64 -9.30 -15.92
CA ASP A 14 3.63 -7.82 -15.91
C ASP A 14 2.28 -7.24 -15.48
N ILE A 15 1.16 -7.73 -16.03
CA ILE A 15 -0.19 -7.33 -15.61
C ILE A 15 -0.41 -7.65 -14.12
N ASP A 16 -0.05 -8.85 -13.67
CA ASP A 16 -0.16 -9.25 -12.26
C ASP A 16 0.74 -8.39 -11.36
N SER A 17 2.02 -8.19 -11.71
CA SER A 17 2.98 -7.46 -10.87
C SER A 17 2.57 -6.01 -10.64
N ARG A 18 2.00 -5.34 -11.66
CA ARG A 18 1.47 -3.98 -11.53
C ARG A 18 0.30 -3.90 -10.54
N ARG A 19 -0.53 -4.95 -10.46
CA ARG A 19 -1.63 -5.06 -9.48
C ARG A 19 -1.12 -5.26 -8.04
N PHE A 20 0.15 -5.64 -7.87
CA PHE A 20 0.83 -5.87 -6.59
C PHE A 20 1.81 -4.75 -6.19
N ALA A 21 1.74 -3.57 -6.80
CA ALA A 21 2.56 -2.40 -6.48
C ALA A 21 2.18 -1.68 -5.15
N SER A 22 1.90 -2.44 -4.08
CA SER A 22 1.70 -1.93 -2.70
C SER A 22 2.48 -2.79 -1.71
N ILE A 23 3.19 -2.13 -0.79
CA ILE A 23 3.92 -2.77 0.30
C ILE A 23 2.94 -3.53 1.22
N GLU A 24 1.74 -3.02 1.45
CA GLU A 24 0.73 -3.73 2.26
C GLU A 24 0.28 -5.02 1.58
N LYS A 25 -0.12 -4.97 0.29
CA LYS A 25 -0.56 -6.16 -0.45
C LYS A 25 0.54 -7.24 -0.50
N ALA A 26 1.80 -6.84 -0.71
CA ALA A 26 2.94 -7.75 -0.69
C ALA A 26 3.16 -8.41 0.69
N LEU A 27 3.16 -7.63 1.77
CA LEU A 27 3.34 -8.17 3.12
C LEU A 27 2.19 -9.08 3.55
N VAL A 28 0.94 -8.77 3.19
CA VAL A 28 -0.22 -9.63 3.46
C VAL A 28 -0.07 -11.01 2.80
N GLU A 29 0.37 -11.07 1.53
CA GLU A 29 0.63 -12.35 0.88
C GLU A 29 1.81 -13.10 1.53
N LEU A 30 2.89 -12.43 1.92
CA LEU A 30 4.02 -13.10 2.58
C LEU A 30 3.64 -13.65 3.97
N ILE A 31 2.94 -12.88 4.80
CA ILE A 31 2.47 -13.30 6.12
C ILE A 31 1.49 -14.47 6.01
N THR A 32 0.57 -14.46 5.02
CA THR A 32 -0.36 -15.58 4.80
C THR A 32 0.33 -16.83 4.25
N ASN A 33 1.39 -16.72 3.42
CA ASN A 33 2.19 -17.88 3.02
C ASN A 33 2.89 -18.56 4.22
N SER A 34 3.42 -17.77 5.17
CA SER A 34 4.02 -18.30 6.41
C SER A 34 2.96 -18.93 7.34
N ASP A 35 1.75 -18.35 7.43
CA ASP A 35 0.63 -18.92 8.18
C ASP A 35 0.13 -20.25 7.57
N ASP A 36 -0.05 -20.30 6.25
CA ASP A 36 -0.37 -21.52 5.49
C ASP A 36 0.69 -22.62 5.76
N SER A 37 1.97 -22.25 5.94
CA SER A 37 3.08 -23.17 6.24
C SER A 37 3.06 -23.69 7.68
N TYR A 38 2.76 -22.84 8.67
CA TYR A 38 2.52 -23.30 10.04
C TYR A 38 1.30 -24.23 10.11
N ALA A 39 0.22 -23.92 9.39
CA ALA A 39 -0.98 -24.76 9.35
C ALA A 39 -0.71 -26.18 8.82
N ARG A 40 0.21 -26.36 7.85
CA ARG A 40 0.64 -27.68 7.37
C ARG A 40 1.42 -28.49 8.41
N LEU A 41 2.17 -27.84 9.30
CA LEU A 41 2.84 -28.51 10.43
C LEU A 41 1.84 -28.90 11.52
N GLU A 42 0.92 -28.00 11.87
CA GLU A 42 -0.14 -28.24 12.85
C GLU A 42 -1.06 -29.40 12.43
N GLN A 43 -1.44 -29.48 11.15
CA GLN A 43 -2.20 -30.60 10.57
C GLN A 43 -1.46 -31.96 10.66
N ARG A 44 -0.13 -31.95 10.75
CA ARG A 44 0.71 -33.14 10.94
C ARG A 44 0.93 -33.47 12.44
N GLY A 45 0.34 -32.71 13.36
CA GLY A 45 0.58 -32.81 14.79
C GLY A 45 1.96 -32.34 15.23
N ILE A 46 2.69 -31.61 14.37
CA ILE A 46 4.00 -31.02 14.69
C ILE A 46 3.73 -29.68 15.39
N PRO A 47 4.17 -29.49 16.65
CA PRO A 47 3.96 -28.22 17.34
C PRO A 47 4.87 -27.13 16.77
N VAL A 48 4.44 -25.87 16.84
CA VAL A 48 5.06 -24.74 16.13
C VAL A 48 5.21 -23.52 17.05
N SER A 49 6.18 -22.65 16.75
CA SER A 49 6.33 -21.37 17.44
C SER A 49 5.30 -20.32 17.01
N GLY A 50 4.78 -20.44 15.78
CA GLY A 50 3.82 -19.50 15.19
C GLY A 50 4.36 -18.06 15.03
N LEU A 51 5.69 -17.88 15.09
CA LEU A 51 6.36 -16.58 14.97
C LEU A 51 6.52 -16.18 13.50
N ILE A 52 6.11 -14.96 13.16
CA ILE A 52 6.35 -14.34 11.85
C ILE A 52 6.98 -12.97 12.10
N THR A 53 8.24 -12.78 11.72
CA THR A 53 8.96 -11.51 11.92
C THR A 53 9.02 -10.74 10.61
N VAL A 54 8.38 -9.58 10.60
CA VAL A 54 8.42 -8.61 9.50
C VAL A 54 9.40 -7.50 9.87
N SER A 55 10.31 -7.15 8.97
CA SER A 55 11.14 -5.95 9.08
C SER A 55 10.78 -4.97 7.98
N TYR A 56 10.67 -3.70 8.34
CA TYR A 56 10.54 -2.60 7.39
C TYR A 56 11.68 -1.61 7.61
N GLU A 57 12.45 -1.38 6.55
CA GLU A 57 13.51 -0.40 6.46
C GLU A 57 13.15 0.61 5.38
N ARG A 58 12.99 1.88 5.73
CA ARG A 58 12.45 2.92 4.84
C ARG A 58 13.47 4.03 4.63
N HIS A 59 13.88 4.23 3.38
CA HIS A 59 14.77 5.32 2.97
C HIS A 59 13.96 6.49 2.38
N LEU A 60 14.59 7.46 1.70
CA LEU A 60 13.86 8.55 1.04
C LEU A 60 13.15 8.08 -0.23
N THR A 61 13.82 7.22 -1.01
CA THR A 61 13.47 6.87 -2.40
C THR A 61 13.18 5.39 -2.63
N GLY A 62 13.40 4.56 -1.62
CA GLY A 62 13.10 3.13 -1.64
C GLY A 62 12.96 2.55 -0.23
N ALA A 63 12.84 1.22 -0.15
CA ALA A 63 12.73 0.50 1.11
C ALA A 63 13.30 -0.92 1.00
N VAL A 64 13.61 -1.53 2.15
CA VAL A 64 13.85 -2.97 2.25
C VAL A 64 12.81 -3.59 3.18
N LEU A 65 12.22 -4.68 2.70
CA LEU A 65 11.24 -5.47 3.43
C LEU A 65 11.84 -6.85 3.69
N THR A 66 11.63 -7.40 4.87
CA THR A 66 11.85 -8.83 5.11
C THR A 66 10.64 -9.46 5.79
N VAL A 67 10.29 -10.68 5.40
CA VAL A 67 9.35 -11.54 6.15
C VAL A 67 10.05 -12.85 6.43
N ALA A 68 10.12 -13.22 7.71
CA ALA A 68 10.79 -14.42 8.20
C ALA A 68 9.86 -15.30 9.03
N ASP A 69 9.98 -16.62 8.89
CA ASP A 69 9.28 -17.62 9.69
C ASP A 69 10.19 -18.80 10.07
N GLN A 70 9.73 -19.56 11.07
CA GLN A 70 10.36 -20.79 11.59
C GLN A 70 9.50 -22.01 11.21
N SER A 71 8.92 -22.00 9.99
CA SER A 71 7.93 -22.99 9.54
C SER A 71 8.56 -24.20 8.83
N GLU A 72 7.88 -24.79 7.84
CA GLU A 72 8.31 -26.05 7.20
C GLU A 72 9.64 -25.94 6.42
N GLY A 73 9.97 -24.75 5.90
CA GLY A 73 11.11 -24.51 5.01
C GLY A 73 10.93 -25.09 3.60
N MET A 74 11.85 -24.78 2.68
CA MET A 74 11.80 -25.27 1.29
C MET A 74 13.17 -25.74 0.80
N SER A 75 13.21 -26.90 0.14
CA SER A 75 14.36 -27.34 -0.65
C SER A 75 14.51 -26.51 -1.94
N LEU A 76 15.64 -26.64 -2.63
CA LEU A 76 15.86 -25.92 -3.90
C LEU A 76 14.84 -26.28 -4.97
N ASP A 77 14.55 -27.58 -5.15
CA ASP A 77 13.53 -28.05 -6.10
C ASP A 77 12.13 -27.56 -5.72
N ARG A 78 11.87 -27.42 -4.41
CA ARG A 78 10.63 -26.82 -3.91
C ARG A 78 10.53 -25.34 -4.30
N LEU A 79 11.60 -24.56 -4.12
CA LEU A 79 11.65 -23.15 -4.56
C LEU A 79 11.45 -23.05 -6.09
N ARG A 80 12.18 -23.83 -6.89
CA ARG A 80 12.00 -23.94 -8.36
C ARG A 80 10.54 -24.26 -8.74
N SER A 81 9.89 -25.18 -8.02
CA SER A 81 8.48 -25.55 -8.27
C SER A 81 7.49 -24.43 -7.95
N VAL A 82 7.74 -23.63 -6.91
CA VAL A 82 6.90 -22.49 -6.51
C VAL A 82 7.06 -21.31 -7.48
N LEU A 83 8.27 -21.12 -8.04
CA LEU A 83 8.53 -20.11 -9.07
C LEU A 83 7.91 -20.47 -10.43
N SER A 84 7.73 -21.76 -10.72
CA SER A 84 6.98 -22.20 -11.91
C SER A 84 5.48 -21.84 -11.85
N TYR A 85 4.85 -21.56 -13.00
CA TYR A 85 3.39 -21.34 -13.04
C TYR A 85 2.66 -22.69 -12.99
N GLY A 86 1.55 -22.74 -12.24
CA GLY A 86 0.79 -23.98 -12.03
C GLY A 86 1.32 -24.93 -10.95
N GLY A 87 2.50 -24.67 -10.36
CA GLY A 87 3.07 -25.48 -9.26
C GLY A 87 2.22 -25.53 -7.98
N ALA A 88 1.20 -24.67 -7.86
CA ALA A 88 0.19 -24.75 -6.80
C ALA A 88 -0.93 -25.77 -7.10
N HIS A 89 -1.27 -26.00 -8.38
CA HIS A 89 -2.31 -26.99 -8.74
C HIS A 89 -1.92 -28.41 -8.33
N SER A 90 -0.62 -28.74 -8.32
CA SER A 90 -0.14 -30.04 -7.83
C SER A 90 -0.17 -30.19 -6.30
N LEU A 91 -0.31 -29.10 -5.54
CA LEU A 91 -0.58 -29.17 -4.08
C LEU A 91 -2.07 -29.34 -3.82
N LEU A 92 -2.90 -28.62 -4.58
CA LEU A 92 -4.35 -28.69 -4.52
C LEU A 92 -4.89 -30.06 -4.93
N SER A 93 -4.32 -30.67 -5.99
CA SER A 93 -4.70 -32.02 -6.43
C SER A 93 -4.40 -33.12 -5.40
N HIS A 94 -3.58 -32.83 -4.38
CA HIS A 94 -3.27 -33.71 -3.26
C HIS A 94 -3.93 -33.26 -1.94
N GLY A 95 -4.76 -32.20 -1.96
CA GLY A 95 -5.43 -31.66 -0.77
C GLY A 95 -4.50 -30.95 0.23
N GLN A 96 -3.27 -30.63 -0.15
CA GLN A 96 -2.21 -30.13 0.75
C GLN A 96 -2.16 -28.59 0.87
N ALA A 97 -3.07 -27.88 0.20
CA ALA A 97 -3.15 -26.43 0.24
C ALA A 97 -4.56 -25.98 0.66
N ALA A 98 -4.67 -25.50 1.90
CA ALA A 98 -5.80 -24.73 2.41
C ALA A 98 -5.27 -23.36 2.83
N GLY A 99 -5.70 -22.29 2.17
CA GLY A 99 -5.08 -20.98 2.34
C GLY A 99 -5.25 -20.03 1.15
N ARG A 100 -4.75 -18.79 1.30
CA ARG A 100 -4.73 -17.77 0.23
C ARG A 100 -3.66 -18.09 -0.83
N GLY A 101 -2.74 -19.03 -0.58
CA GLY A 101 -1.73 -19.51 -1.52
C GLY A 101 -2.25 -20.16 -2.82
N TYR A 102 -3.56 -20.42 -2.94
CA TYR A 102 -4.29 -21.18 -3.98
C TYR A 102 -3.78 -21.12 -5.45
N PHE A 103 -3.21 -20.00 -5.91
CA PHE A 103 -2.76 -19.87 -7.32
C PHE A 103 -1.24 -19.96 -7.55
N GLY A 104 -0.40 -19.98 -6.50
CA GLY A 104 1.06 -19.87 -6.67
C GLY A 104 1.51 -18.51 -7.25
N ARG A 105 0.68 -17.47 -7.05
CA ARG A 105 0.81 -16.10 -7.56
C ARG A 105 1.04 -15.04 -6.46
N GLY A 106 1.39 -15.43 -5.24
CA GLY A 106 1.66 -14.47 -4.15
C GLY A 106 3.11 -13.97 -4.18
N LEU A 107 4.05 -14.88 -3.86
CA LEU A 107 5.48 -14.58 -3.68
C LEU A 107 6.14 -13.85 -4.86
N LYS A 108 5.94 -14.33 -6.09
CA LYS A 108 6.54 -13.72 -7.31
C LYS A 108 6.03 -12.31 -7.53
N GLN A 109 4.71 -12.14 -7.53
CA GLN A 109 4.03 -10.87 -7.72
C GLN A 109 4.42 -9.85 -6.65
N ALA A 110 4.53 -10.27 -5.38
CA ALA A 110 5.01 -9.43 -4.28
C ALA A 110 6.44 -8.91 -4.50
N VAL A 111 7.37 -9.76 -4.96
CA VAL A 111 8.75 -9.35 -5.23
C VAL A 111 8.83 -8.45 -6.48
N TYR A 112 8.37 -8.95 -7.63
CA TYR A 112 8.52 -8.26 -8.92
C TYR A 112 7.62 -7.02 -9.07
N GLY A 113 6.54 -6.91 -8.28
CA GLY A 113 5.67 -5.72 -8.23
C GLY A 113 6.32 -4.53 -7.54
N LEU A 114 7.21 -4.78 -6.59
CA LEU A 114 7.89 -3.74 -5.80
C LEU A 114 9.32 -3.43 -6.30
N GLY A 115 10.00 -4.40 -6.92
CA GLY A 115 11.36 -4.24 -7.44
C GLY A 115 12.01 -5.59 -7.73
N HIS A 116 13.01 -5.93 -6.93
CA HIS A 116 13.71 -7.22 -6.92
C HIS A 116 13.82 -7.74 -5.49
N GLY A 117 14.30 -8.98 -5.33
CA GLY A 117 14.44 -9.59 -4.01
C GLY A 117 15.00 -10.99 -4.07
N TRP A 118 14.95 -11.70 -2.95
CA TRP A 118 15.41 -13.09 -2.85
C TRP A 118 14.65 -13.85 -1.78
N VAL A 119 14.67 -15.17 -1.92
CA VAL A 119 14.13 -16.14 -0.97
C VAL A 119 15.28 -16.99 -0.47
N GLU A 120 15.51 -16.98 0.84
CA GLU A 120 16.44 -17.89 1.51
C GLU A 120 15.64 -18.84 2.40
N SER A 121 15.96 -20.13 2.39
CA SER A 121 15.22 -21.12 3.19
C SER A 121 16.12 -22.21 3.74
N ILE A 122 15.77 -22.70 4.93
CA ILE A 122 16.44 -23.81 5.62
C ILE A 122 15.45 -24.97 5.72
N HIS A 123 15.81 -26.12 5.16
CA HIS A 123 14.99 -27.33 5.12
C HIS A 123 15.86 -28.58 5.34
N HIS A 124 15.66 -29.28 6.46
CA HIS A 124 16.42 -30.48 6.86
C HIS A 124 17.95 -30.27 6.81
N GLY A 125 18.42 -29.16 7.40
CA GLY A 125 19.85 -28.83 7.45
C GLY A 125 20.47 -28.33 6.13
N ARG A 126 19.71 -28.33 5.02
CA ARG A 126 20.11 -27.68 3.76
C ARG A 126 19.68 -26.21 3.77
N PHE A 127 20.50 -25.37 3.16
CA PHE A 127 20.23 -23.95 2.87
C PHE A 127 20.14 -23.77 1.35
N ALA A 128 19.01 -23.23 0.90
CA ALA A 128 18.78 -22.83 -0.49
C ALA A 128 18.54 -21.32 -0.59
N ARG A 129 18.93 -20.71 -1.72
CA ARG A 129 18.64 -19.31 -2.08
C ARG A 129 18.14 -19.26 -3.52
N VAL A 130 17.16 -18.40 -3.80
CA VAL A 130 16.83 -17.98 -5.16
C VAL A 130 16.65 -16.46 -5.20
N ASP A 131 17.35 -15.79 -6.10
CA ASP A 131 17.20 -14.36 -6.40
C ASP A 131 16.14 -14.16 -7.50
N LEU A 132 15.30 -13.12 -7.37
CA LEU A 132 14.23 -12.76 -8.32
C LEU A 132 14.43 -11.30 -8.75
N PHE A 133 14.64 -11.06 -10.04
CA PHE A 133 14.92 -9.74 -10.59
C PHE A 133 14.43 -9.59 -12.04
N ARG A 134 14.48 -8.38 -12.59
CA ARG A 134 14.23 -8.11 -14.01
C ARG A 134 15.57 -7.85 -14.72
N THR A 135 15.69 -8.25 -15.99
CA THR A 135 16.84 -7.87 -16.83
C THR A 135 16.74 -6.42 -17.31
N GLU A 136 17.77 -5.90 -17.98
CA GLU A 136 17.76 -4.54 -18.56
C GLU A 136 16.69 -4.37 -19.65
N GLU A 137 16.35 -5.45 -20.36
CA GLU A 137 15.25 -5.51 -21.33
C GLU A 137 13.86 -5.63 -20.65
N GLY A 138 13.83 -5.74 -19.32
CA GLY A 138 12.61 -5.87 -18.51
C GLY A 138 12.09 -7.29 -18.34
N ALA A 139 12.82 -8.32 -18.78
CA ALA A 139 12.39 -9.71 -18.68
C ALA A 139 12.47 -10.24 -17.24
N TYR A 140 11.46 -10.99 -16.82
CA TYR A 140 11.33 -11.56 -15.47
C TYR A 140 12.16 -12.84 -15.38
N VAL A 141 13.17 -12.82 -14.52
CA VAL A 141 14.15 -13.91 -14.36
C VAL A 141 14.36 -14.27 -12.89
N PHE A 142 14.97 -15.42 -12.66
CA PHE A 142 15.49 -15.83 -11.36
C PHE A 142 16.87 -16.48 -11.49
N ASP A 143 17.68 -16.45 -10.44
CA ASP A 143 18.92 -17.23 -10.31
C ASP A 143 18.86 -18.08 -9.04
N ASP A 144 19.02 -19.39 -9.21
CA ASP A 144 18.90 -20.39 -8.16
C ASP A 144 20.24 -20.94 -7.64
N TRP A 145 21.36 -20.31 -8.05
CA TRP A 145 22.72 -20.63 -7.61
C TRP A 145 23.17 -22.07 -7.92
N ASP A 146 22.51 -22.74 -8.89
CA ASP A 146 22.65 -24.14 -9.30
C ASP A 146 22.24 -25.18 -8.23
N ALA A 147 22.72 -25.03 -7.00
CA ALA A 147 22.67 -26.03 -5.95
C ALA A 147 22.53 -25.44 -4.54
N ASP A 148 21.80 -26.15 -3.68
CA ASP A 148 21.75 -25.89 -2.25
C ASP A 148 23.01 -26.42 -1.55
N ARG A 149 23.23 -25.97 -0.32
CA ARG A 149 24.41 -26.29 0.49
C ARG A 149 24.03 -26.65 1.91
N GLU A 150 24.99 -27.08 2.71
CA GLU A 150 24.78 -27.19 4.16
C GLU A 150 24.53 -25.82 4.80
N VAL A 151 23.62 -25.79 5.77
CA VAL A 151 23.34 -24.62 6.60
C VAL A 151 24.56 -24.30 7.48
N LYS A 152 24.82 -23.01 7.70
CA LYS A 152 25.82 -22.52 8.66
C LYS A 152 25.11 -21.72 9.75
N ASP A 153 25.70 -21.58 10.92
CA ASP A 153 25.03 -20.93 12.06
C ASP A 153 24.63 -19.48 11.75
N ARG A 154 25.47 -18.76 10.99
CA ARG A 154 25.15 -17.42 10.44
C ARG A 154 23.89 -17.36 9.57
N ASP A 155 23.48 -18.48 8.96
CA ASP A 155 22.23 -18.57 8.21
C ASP A 155 21.05 -18.78 9.16
N ARG A 156 21.21 -19.60 10.22
CA ARG A 156 20.21 -19.75 11.28
C ARG A 156 19.91 -18.41 11.95
N THR A 157 20.95 -17.70 12.40
CA THR A 157 20.84 -16.36 12.99
C THR A 157 20.18 -15.36 12.05
N ARG A 158 20.54 -15.35 10.75
CA ARG A 158 19.96 -14.42 9.76
C ARG A 158 18.49 -14.70 9.45
N LEU A 159 18.08 -15.96 9.40
CA LEU A 159 16.69 -16.36 9.21
C LEU A 159 15.86 -16.30 10.50
N GLY A 160 16.47 -16.00 11.66
CA GLY A 160 15.80 -16.03 12.96
C GLY A 160 15.40 -17.43 13.42
N VAL A 161 16.00 -18.48 12.85
CA VAL A 161 15.74 -19.88 13.18
C VAL A 161 16.67 -20.29 14.32
N PRO A 162 16.18 -20.92 15.41
CA PRO A 162 17.03 -21.29 16.54
C PRO A 162 18.13 -22.31 16.17
N ALA A 163 19.18 -22.30 16.99
CA ALA A 163 20.22 -23.32 17.02
C ALA A 163 19.76 -24.57 17.79
N ASP A 164 20.64 -25.57 17.91
CA ASP A 164 20.36 -26.80 18.66
C ASP A 164 20.01 -26.49 20.14
N GLY A 165 18.84 -26.94 20.60
CA GLY A 165 18.46 -26.92 22.02
C GLY A 165 17.65 -25.72 22.51
N GLU A 166 17.43 -24.67 21.71
CA GLU A 166 16.64 -23.48 22.12
C GLU A 166 15.13 -23.55 21.78
N GLY A 167 14.62 -24.74 21.44
CA GLY A 167 13.19 -24.99 21.19
C GLY A 167 12.70 -26.21 21.98
N ASP A 168 11.83 -25.98 22.96
CA ASP A 168 11.24 -27.04 23.80
C ASP A 168 10.09 -27.76 23.06
N ILE A 169 10.39 -28.89 22.41
CA ILE A 169 9.42 -29.94 22.07
C ILE A 169 10.08 -31.26 21.63
N GLY A 170 10.04 -32.27 22.51
CA GLY A 170 9.90 -33.69 22.14
C GLY A 170 11.15 -34.47 21.71
N GLU A 171 11.38 -35.61 22.38
CA GLU A 171 12.32 -36.64 21.91
C GLU A 171 11.78 -37.32 20.63
N GLY A 172 12.34 -36.96 19.47
CA GLY A 172 12.13 -37.72 18.23
C GLY A 172 12.73 -39.12 18.35
N SER A 173 11.95 -40.16 18.01
CA SER A 173 12.27 -41.58 18.26
C SER A 173 13.45 -42.17 17.46
N THR A 174 14.24 -41.33 16.80
CA THR A 174 15.43 -41.70 16.00
C THR A 174 16.74 -41.14 16.55
N GLY A 175 16.71 -40.27 17.58
CA GLY A 175 17.93 -39.80 18.27
C GLY A 175 18.81 -38.80 17.51
N GLU A 176 18.39 -38.32 16.34
CA GLU A 176 19.02 -37.18 15.66
C GLU A 176 18.40 -35.86 16.14
N PRO A 177 19.20 -34.80 16.39
CA PRO A 177 18.66 -33.50 16.79
C PRO A 177 17.90 -32.84 15.63
N THR A 178 16.58 -32.76 15.74
CA THR A 178 15.69 -32.08 14.77
C THR A 178 15.90 -30.57 14.78
N ARG A 179 16.96 -30.13 14.10
CA ARG A 179 17.30 -28.73 13.83
C ARG A 179 16.14 -28.00 13.13
N GLY A 180 15.82 -26.80 13.61
CA GLY A 180 14.75 -25.97 13.05
C GLY A 180 14.92 -25.66 11.57
N ASN A 181 13.79 -25.59 10.87
CA ASN A 181 13.62 -25.09 9.50
C ASN A 181 13.08 -23.65 9.54
N GLY A 182 12.97 -23.00 8.37
CA GLY A 182 12.37 -21.67 8.24
C GLY A 182 12.63 -21.01 6.89
N THR A 183 11.95 -19.91 6.61
CA THR A 183 12.10 -19.15 5.36
C THR A 183 12.23 -17.65 5.65
N LEU A 184 13.06 -16.97 4.86
CA LEU A 184 13.24 -15.53 4.82
C LEU A 184 13.04 -15.04 3.38
N VAL A 185 12.06 -14.18 3.17
CA VAL A 185 11.89 -13.43 1.92
C VAL A 185 12.39 -12.01 2.16
N THR A 186 13.25 -11.51 1.27
CA THR A 186 13.70 -10.11 1.25
C THR A 186 13.27 -9.45 -0.06
N ILE A 187 12.74 -8.23 0.03
CA ILE A 187 12.36 -7.42 -1.14
C ILE A 187 13.04 -6.06 -1.02
N VAL A 188 13.70 -5.63 -2.09
CA VAL A 188 14.20 -4.28 -2.29
C VAL A 188 13.17 -3.53 -3.13
N VAL A 189 12.49 -2.58 -2.48
CA VAL A 189 11.49 -1.72 -3.10
C VAL A 189 12.21 -0.57 -3.78
N GLU A 190 12.27 -0.62 -5.11
CA GLU A 190 12.97 0.34 -5.97
C GLU A 190 12.06 0.94 -7.05
N SER A 191 10.82 0.43 -7.20
CA SER A 191 9.88 0.93 -8.21
C SER A 191 9.34 2.30 -7.80
N PRO A 192 9.50 3.36 -8.63
CA PRO A 192 9.04 4.71 -8.29
C PRO A 192 7.51 4.82 -8.21
N ASP A 193 6.79 3.84 -8.75
CA ASP A 193 5.32 3.73 -8.74
C ASP A 193 4.76 3.28 -7.38
N VAL A 194 5.62 2.89 -6.42
CA VAL A 194 5.22 2.35 -5.11
C VAL A 194 5.24 3.45 -4.04
N VAL A 195 4.11 3.64 -3.37
CA VAL A 195 4.03 4.51 -2.18
C VAL A 195 4.81 3.87 -1.02
N LEU A 196 5.69 4.65 -0.39
CA LEU A 196 6.50 4.23 0.77
C LEU A 196 5.86 4.75 2.08
N PRO A 197 4.91 4.03 2.70
CA PRO A 197 4.20 4.48 3.90
C PRO A 197 5.17 4.71 5.06
N TYR A 198 4.83 5.58 6.00
CA TYR A 198 5.57 5.68 7.27
C TYR A 198 5.31 4.43 8.13
N PHE A 199 6.29 4.07 8.97
CA PHE A 199 6.22 2.86 9.80
C PHE A 199 4.91 2.74 10.61
N ARG A 200 4.41 3.84 11.19
CA ARG A 200 3.13 3.87 11.92
C ARG A 200 1.91 3.65 11.01
N THR A 201 1.94 4.17 9.79
CA THR A 201 0.89 3.95 8.78
C THR A 201 0.84 2.47 8.38
N LEU A 202 2.00 1.86 8.11
CA LEU A 202 2.10 0.45 7.75
C LEU A 202 1.67 -0.47 8.91
N LEU A 203 2.06 -0.16 10.15
CA LEU A 203 1.62 -0.86 11.36
C LEU A 203 0.09 -0.85 11.49
N ALA A 204 -0.54 0.32 11.27
CA ALA A 204 -1.99 0.46 11.34
C ALA A 204 -2.69 -0.28 10.19
N ALA A 205 -2.20 -0.16 8.95
CA ALA A 205 -2.79 -0.83 7.79
C ALA A 205 -2.74 -2.36 7.95
N LEU A 206 -1.59 -2.93 8.33
CA LEU A 206 -1.45 -4.38 8.55
C LEU A 206 -2.27 -4.86 9.76
N GLY A 207 -2.36 -4.07 10.84
CA GLY A 207 -3.16 -4.40 12.02
C GLY A 207 -4.67 -4.45 11.74
N HIS A 208 -5.17 -3.61 10.82
CA HIS A 208 -6.58 -3.59 10.43
C HIS A 208 -6.90 -4.46 9.20
N ASN A 209 -5.91 -4.90 8.42
CA ASN A 209 -6.13 -5.63 7.16
C ASN A 209 -7.01 -6.89 7.33
N VAL A 210 -8.13 -6.96 6.60
CA VAL A 210 -9.14 -8.03 6.70
C VAL A 210 -8.54 -9.43 6.57
N TYR A 211 -7.59 -9.63 5.65
CA TYR A 211 -6.97 -10.93 5.40
C TYR A 211 -6.04 -11.38 6.53
N LEU A 212 -5.56 -10.44 7.37
CA LEU A 212 -4.68 -10.75 8.50
C LEU A 212 -5.42 -10.92 9.83
N ARG A 213 -6.66 -10.44 9.98
CA ARG A 213 -7.38 -10.43 11.28
C ARG A 213 -7.41 -11.80 11.99
N ASP A 214 -7.65 -12.87 11.23
CA ASP A 214 -7.66 -14.23 11.76
C ASP A 214 -6.23 -14.77 12.02
N VAL A 215 -5.28 -14.46 11.13
CA VAL A 215 -3.85 -14.79 11.29
C VAL A 215 -3.28 -14.16 12.56
N LEU A 216 -3.55 -12.89 12.83
CA LEU A 216 -3.08 -12.15 14.02
C LEU A 216 -3.62 -12.70 15.34
N ARG A 217 -4.72 -13.49 15.30
CA ARG A 217 -5.26 -14.19 16.48
C ARG A 217 -4.53 -15.50 16.78
N ARG A 218 -4.07 -16.24 15.76
CA ARG A 218 -3.37 -17.54 15.92
C ARG A 218 -1.84 -17.50 15.77
N ARG A 219 -1.26 -16.41 15.25
CA ARG A 219 0.18 -16.21 15.06
C ARG A 219 0.70 -15.05 15.90
N ARG A 220 2.00 -15.12 16.21
CA ARG A 220 2.78 -14.01 16.76
C ARG A 220 3.45 -13.29 15.59
N VAL A 221 2.73 -12.38 14.95
CA VAL A 221 3.29 -11.52 13.89
C VAL A 221 3.88 -10.26 14.52
N GLU A 222 5.14 -9.95 14.24
CA GLU A 222 5.85 -8.81 14.80
C GLU A 222 6.45 -7.94 13.70
N LEU A 223 6.28 -6.62 13.78
CA LEU A 223 6.82 -5.63 12.86
C LEU A 223 7.97 -4.86 13.52
N VAL A 224 9.15 -4.91 12.90
CA VAL A 224 10.39 -4.25 13.34
C VAL A 224 10.67 -3.05 12.45
N ASN A 225 10.91 -1.87 13.05
CA ASN A 225 11.45 -0.73 12.32
C ASN A 225 12.97 -0.84 12.29
N ARG A 226 13.58 -0.84 11.10
CA ARG A 226 15.02 -0.63 10.93
C ARG A 226 15.21 0.72 10.26
N HIS A 227 15.86 1.67 10.92
CA HIS A 227 16.10 2.99 10.35
C HIS A 227 17.44 3.48 10.88
N GLY A 228 18.49 3.24 10.10
CA GLY A 228 19.87 3.33 10.57
C GLY A 228 20.28 2.12 11.44
N THR A 229 21.41 2.24 12.12
CA THR A 229 22.13 1.15 12.81
C THR A 229 21.43 0.51 14.02
N HIS A 230 20.22 0.98 14.39
CA HIS A 230 19.45 0.46 15.52
C HIS A 230 18.05 0.04 15.08
N ALA A 231 17.81 -1.28 15.08
CA ALA A 231 16.46 -1.83 15.02
C ALA A 231 15.69 -1.46 16.29
N THR A 232 14.42 -1.04 16.15
CA THR A 232 13.55 -0.84 17.32
C THR A 232 13.16 -2.18 17.94
N ALA A 233 12.66 -2.15 19.18
CA ALA A 233 11.93 -3.29 19.71
C ALA A 233 10.81 -3.72 18.74
N PRO A 234 10.60 -5.03 18.52
CA PRO A 234 9.50 -5.51 17.67
C PRO A 234 8.14 -5.10 18.24
N LEU A 235 7.25 -4.61 17.39
CA LEU A 235 5.86 -4.37 17.75
C LEU A 235 4.99 -5.52 17.28
N ARG A 236 4.30 -6.21 18.19
CA ARG A 236 3.32 -7.23 17.81
C ARG A 236 2.17 -6.57 17.04
N LEU A 237 1.82 -7.13 15.89
CA LEU A 237 0.58 -6.78 15.19
C LEU A 237 -0.61 -7.47 15.88
N THR A 238 -1.66 -6.69 16.14
CA THR A 238 -2.90 -7.14 16.76
C THR A 238 -4.08 -6.42 16.12
N TYR A 239 -5.14 -7.14 15.80
CA TYR A 239 -6.43 -6.56 15.46
C TYR A 239 -7.29 -6.44 16.73
N GLU A 240 -7.78 -5.23 17.01
CA GLU A 240 -8.76 -4.99 18.08
C GLU A 240 -10.16 -4.91 17.43
N GLU A 241 -11.08 -5.77 17.89
CA GLU A 241 -12.44 -5.83 17.35
C GLU A 241 -13.30 -4.69 17.93
N PRO A 242 -14.09 -3.96 17.14
CA PRO A 242 -14.91 -2.85 17.63
C PRO A 242 -15.90 -3.24 18.75
N ALA A 243 -16.05 -2.36 19.73
CA ALA A 243 -17.01 -2.53 20.83
C ALA A 243 -18.44 -2.66 20.28
N SER A 244 -19.09 -3.80 20.57
CA SER A 244 -20.25 -4.25 19.78
C SER A 244 -21.31 -5.03 20.55
N ASP A 245 -22.56 -4.89 20.09
CA ASP A 245 -23.68 -5.78 20.40
C ASP A 245 -23.64 -7.01 19.48
N LEU A 246 -24.05 -8.17 20.01
CA LEU A 246 -24.23 -9.40 19.24
C LEU A 246 -25.66 -9.46 18.67
N LEU A 247 -25.80 -9.61 17.34
CA LEU A 247 -27.10 -9.72 16.66
C LEU A 247 -27.43 -11.15 16.23
N VAL A 248 -26.43 -11.92 15.80
CA VAL A 248 -26.55 -13.34 15.39
C VAL A 248 -25.29 -14.08 15.86
N GLY A 249 -25.44 -15.31 16.34
CA GLY A 249 -24.32 -16.13 16.83
C GLY A 249 -24.12 -16.04 18.35
N PRO A 250 -22.87 -16.22 18.85
CA PRO A 250 -21.67 -16.53 18.06
C PRO A 250 -21.83 -17.87 17.32
N GLU A 251 -21.24 -17.96 16.13
CA GLU A 251 -21.14 -19.19 15.32
C GLU A 251 -22.48 -19.92 15.08
N ASP A 252 -23.55 -19.16 14.81
CA ASP A 252 -24.89 -19.69 14.55
C ASP A 252 -24.88 -20.66 13.35
N LEU A 253 -25.16 -21.94 13.62
CA LEU A 253 -24.98 -23.03 12.67
C LEU A 253 -26.16 -23.09 11.69
N ARG A 254 -25.87 -22.83 10.42
CA ARG A 254 -26.82 -22.78 9.32
C ARG A 254 -26.40 -23.70 8.18
N SER A 255 -27.28 -23.85 7.20
CA SER A 255 -27.00 -24.64 6.00
C SER A 255 -27.70 -24.07 4.76
N PHE A 256 -27.24 -24.50 3.59
CA PHE A 256 -27.84 -24.24 2.28
C PHE A 256 -27.69 -25.46 1.38
N THR A 257 -28.52 -25.54 0.34
CA THR A 257 -28.48 -26.65 -0.63
C THR A 257 -27.87 -26.18 -1.95
N TYR A 258 -26.91 -26.92 -2.47
CA TYR A 258 -26.33 -26.74 -3.80
C TYR A 258 -26.20 -28.08 -4.51
N ALA A 259 -26.63 -28.15 -5.77
CA ALA A 259 -26.64 -29.37 -6.59
C ALA A 259 -27.28 -30.62 -5.92
N GLY A 260 -28.24 -30.41 -5.00
CA GLY A 260 -28.89 -31.47 -4.21
C GLY A 260 -28.16 -31.87 -2.92
N THR A 261 -26.96 -31.34 -2.69
CA THR A 261 -26.14 -31.57 -1.48
C THR A 261 -26.32 -30.42 -0.49
N THR A 262 -26.44 -30.73 0.80
CA THR A 262 -26.51 -29.73 1.88
C THR A 262 -25.10 -29.39 2.37
N TYR A 263 -24.79 -28.09 2.41
CA TYR A 263 -23.53 -27.54 2.94
C TYR A 263 -23.81 -26.71 4.19
N VAL A 264 -22.93 -26.79 5.18
CA VAL A 264 -23.03 -26.04 6.45
C VAL A 264 -22.16 -24.79 6.46
N TYR A 265 -22.58 -23.79 7.23
CA TYR A 265 -21.79 -22.62 7.58
C TYR A 265 -22.15 -22.12 8.98
N THR A 266 -21.22 -21.43 9.66
CA THR A 266 -21.50 -20.73 10.91
C THR A 266 -21.52 -19.21 10.67
N LEU A 267 -22.36 -18.49 11.41
CA LEU A 267 -22.55 -17.03 11.24
C LEU A 267 -22.45 -16.31 12.59
N THR A 268 -21.63 -15.26 12.64
CA THR A 268 -21.64 -14.26 13.71
C THR A 268 -21.89 -12.90 13.09
N LEU A 269 -22.93 -12.19 13.52
CA LEU A 269 -23.22 -10.81 13.13
C LEU A 269 -23.24 -9.93 14.37
N ARG A 270 -22.59 -8.78 14.30
CA ARG A 270 -22.42 -7.80 15.37
C ARG A 270 -22.75 -6.39 14.87
N ARG A 271 -23.07 -5.51 15.81
CA ARG A 271 -23.30 -4.08 15.58
C ARG A 271 -22.37 -3.26 16.45
N ALA A 272 -21.65 -2.31 15.87
CA ALA A 272 -20.85 -1.33 16.60
C ALA A 272 -21.73 -0.47 17.52
N VAL A 273 -21.34 -0.32 18.79
CA VAL A 273 -22.12 0.43 19.80
C VAL A 273 -21.85 1.93 19.76
N ALA A 274 -20.62 2.34 19.45
CA ALA A 274 -20.18 3.74 19.53
C ALA A 274 -19.03 4.10 18.57
N SER A 275 -18.82 3.32 17.49
CA SER A 275 -17.78 3.59 16.49
C SER A 275 -18.36 3.65 15.08
N GLU A 276 -17.96 4.67 14.32
CA GLU A 276 -18.07 4.67 12.87
C GLU A 276 -17.09 3.64 12.31
N LEU A 277 -17.55 2.76 11.43
CA LEU A 277 -16.73 1.72 10.84
C LEU A 277 -16.11 2.20 9.53
N ILE A 278 -14.88 1.76 9.24
CA ILE A 278 -14.22 2.01 7.96
C ILE A 278 -14.95 1.15 6.92
N LEU A 279 -15.52 1.79 5.89
CA LEU A 279 -16.48 1.16 4.97
C LEU A 279 -15.84 0.55 3.71
N LYS A 280 -14.57 0.84 3.46
CA LYS A 280 -13.85 0.55 2.20
C LYS A 280 -12.37 0.24 2.47
N GLY A 281 -11.67 -0.25 1.45
CA GLY A 281 -10.27 -0.67 1.55
C GLY A 281 -10.12 -2.06 2.19
N ASP A 282 -8.91 -2.62 2.15
CA ASP A 282 -8.60 -3.89 2.82
C ASP A 282 -8.59 -3.71 4.35
N GLU A 283 -8.57 -2.47 4.85
CA GLU A 283 -8.67 -2.09 6.25
C GLU A 283 -10.12 -2.05 6.78
N ARG A 284 -11.15 -2.21 5.92
CA ARG A 284 -12.58 -2.01 6.25
C ARG A 284 -13.03 -2.72 7.55
N THR A 285 -13.50 -1.99 8.55
CA THR A 285 -13.97 -2.57 9.82
C THR A 285 -15.45 -2.94 9.80
N ASN A 286 -16.20 -2.57 8.76
CA ASN A 286 -17.51 -3.13 8.45
C ASN A 286 -17.42 -4.36 7.52
N GLY A 287 -18.48 -5.17 7.46
CA GLY A 287 -18.57 -6.37 6.60
C GLY A 287 -18.52 -7.69 7.37
N LEU A 288 -18.96 -8.78 6.72
CA LEU A 288 -18.71 -10.14 7.20
C LEU A 288 -17.38 -10.65 6.61
N LEU A 289 -16.42 -10.96 7.49
CA LEU A 289 -15.22 -11.72 7.11
C LEU A 289 -15.65 -13.13 6.67
N VAL A 290 -15.43 -13.44 5.40
CA VAL A 290 -15.73 -14.78 4.85
C VAL A 290 -14.54 -15.69 5.11
N LEU A 291 -14.75 -16.72 5.91
CA LEU A 291 -13.75 -17.70 6.33
C LEU A 291 -14.00 -19.06 5.69
N SER A 292 -12.93 -19.81 5.45
CA SER A 292 -13.00 -21.22 5.07
C SER A 292 -11.76 -21.97 5.58
N GLY A 293 -11.91 -22.65 6.72
CA GLY A 293 -10.76 -23.18 7.44
C GLY A 293 -9.93 -22.04 8.02
N THR A 294 -8.63 -22.02 7.71
CA THR A 294 -7.70 -20.94 8.07
C THR A 294 -7.79 -19.70 7.17
N ALA A 295 -8.40 -19.81 5.98
CA ALA A 295 -8.35 -18.76 4.98
C ALA A 295 -9.44 -17.69 5.18
N VAL A 296 -9.04 -16.42 5.28
CA VAL A 296 -9.93 -15.28 4.98
C VAL A 296 -9.99 -15.13 3.46
N LEU A 297 -11.19 -15.18 2.89
CA LEU A 297 -11.42 -15.11 1.44
C LEU A 297 -11.94 -13.75 0.99
N ASP A 298 -12.66 -13.03 1.85
CA ASP A 298 -13.36 -11.79 1.52
C ASP A 298 -13.81 -11.03 2.79
N CYS A 299 -14.26 -9.79 2.66
CA CYS A 299 -15.00 -9.04 3.67
C CYS A 299 -16.14 -8.24 3.02
N GLN A 300 -17.37 -8.73 3.10
CA GLN A 300 -18.52 -8.16 2.37
C GLN A 300 -19.88 -8.39 3.04
N PHE A 301 -20.93 -7.77 2.51
CA PHE A 301 -22.34 -7.92 2.91
C PHE A 301 -23.26 -8.49 1.82
N PHE A 302 -22.69 -9.06 0.75
CA PHE A 302 -23.43 -9.74 -0.32
C PHE A 302 -24.54 -8.83 -0.91
N ARG A 303 -25.83 -9.22 -0.83
CA ARG A 303 -26.94 -8.40 -1.35
C ARG A 303 -27.11 -7.06 -0.62
N PHE A 304 -26.49 -6.87 0.55
CA PHE A 304 -26.62 -5.67 1.39
C PHE A 304 -25.42 -4.73 1.33
N GLU A 305 -24.42 -5.00 0.48
CA GLU A 305 -23.25 -4.15 0.30
C GLU A 305 -23.67 -2.69 -0.05
N ASN A 306 -23.12 -1.71 0.67
CA ASN A 306 -23.48 -0.28 0.60
C ASN A 306 -24.97 0.06 0.90
N GLN A 307 -25.74 -0.79 1.59
CA GLN A 307 -27.09 -0.43 2.06
C GLN A 307 -27.07 0.25 3.44
N LEU A 308 -27.92 1.26 3.63
CA LEU A 308 -28.13 1.96 4.91
C LEU A 308 -28.36 0.97 6.07
N GLY A 309 -27.59 1.14 7.13
CA GLY A 309 -27.48 0.25 8.29
C GLY A 309 -26.24 -0.64 8.27
N THR A 310 -25.64 -0.94 7.10
CA THR A 310 -24.45 -1.80 7.03
C THR A 310 -23.15 -1.09 7.44
N GLU A 311 -23.17 0.23 7.55
CA GLU A 311 -22.11 1.06 8.12
C GLU A 311 -21.90 0.86 9.64
N TYR A 312 -22.86 0.25 10.34
CA TYR A 312 -22.73 -0.11 11.77
C TYR A 312 -22.54 -1.61 12.01
N LEU A 313 -22.53 -2.43 10.96
CA LEU A 313 -22.52 -3.89 11.07
C LEU A 313 -21.18 -4.50 10.68
N PHE A 314 -20.80 -5.57 11.36
CA PHE A 314 -19.65 -6.42 10.98
C PHE A 314 -19.81 -7.84 11.54
N GLY A 315 -18.93 -8.75 11.16
CA GLY A 315 -18.91 -10.10 11.75
C GLY A 315 -18.06 -11.11 11.00
N THR A 316 -18.41 -12.38 11.14
CA THR A 316 -17.74 -13.52 10.50
C THR A 316 -18.76 -14.49 9.92
N VAL A 317 -18.42 -15.12 8.80
CA VAL A 317 -19.17 -16.25 8.26
C VAL A 317 -18.19 -17.32 7.77
N SER A 318 -18.26 -18.52 8.35
CA SER A 318 -17.33 -19.61 8.05
C SER A 318 -18.01 -20.74 7.30
N CYS A 319 -17.57 -21.04 6.07
CA CYS A 319 -18.12 -22.13 5.26
C CYS A 319 -16.99 -23.00 4.69
N PRO A 320 -16.71 -24.18 5.30
CA PRO A 320 -15.70 -25.12 4.79
C PRO A 320 -15.93 -25.58 3.34
N GLY A 321 -17.17 -25.51 2.85
CA GLY A 321 -17.53 -25.83 1.48
C GLY A 321 -16.83 -24.96 0.43
N LEU A 322 -16.42 -23.72 0.77
CA LEU A 322 -15.68 -22.85 -0.14
C LEU A 322 -14.30 -23.44 -0.46
N ALA A 323 -13.56 -23.92 0.54
CA ALA A 323 -12.30 -24.64 0.34
C ALA A 323 -12.48 -25.99 -0.37
N MET A 324 -13.60 -26.70 -0.13
CA MET A 324 -13.90 -27.95 -0.86
C MET A 324 -14.10 -27.70 -2.36
N MET A 325 -14.82 -26.64 -2.73
CA MET A 325 -15.05 -26.26 -4.13
C MET A 325 -13.75 -25.76 -4.79
N LEU A 326 -12.94 -24.98 -4.08
CA LEU A 326 -11.58 -24.61 -4.51
C LEU A 326 -10.71 -25.85 -4.77
N ALA A 327 -10.66 -26.82 -3.85
CA ALA A 327 -9.91 -28.07 -4.05
C ALA A 327 -10.42 -28.91 -5.24
N GLN A 328 -11.69 -28.75 -5.62
CA GLN A 328 -12.30 -29.36 -6.81
C GLN A 328 -12.06 -28.55 -8.10
N GLY A 329 -11.37 -27.40 -8.02
CA GLY A 329 -11.01 -26.56 -9.17
C GLY A 329 -12.04 -25.48 -9.53
N HIS A 330 -13.08 -25.27 -8.73
CA HIS A 330 -14.07 -24.22 -8.98
C HIS A 330 -13.47 -22.82 -8.73
N PRO A 331 -13.77 -21.82 -9.57
CA PRO A 331 -13.29 -20.44 -9.42
C PRO A 331 -14.10 -19.69 -8.35
N VAL A 332 -13.96 -20.08 -7.07
CA VAL A 332 -14.68 -19.50 -5.92
C VAL A 332 -14.21 -18.07 -5.59
N ILE A 333 -12.95 -17.76 -5.89
CA ILE A 333 -12.31 -16.45 -5.72
C ILE A 333 -12.17 -15.80 -7.10
N SER A 334 -12.22 -14.47 -7.20
CA SER A 334 -11.89 -13.74 -8.42
C SER A 334 -10.45 -14.00 -8.90
N ASP A 335 -10.20 -13.90 -10.22
CA ASP A 335 -8.85 -14.00 -10.79
C ASP A 335 -7.91 -12.90 -10.25
N GLU A 336 -8.48 -11.73 -9.96
CA GLU A 336 -7.87 -10.58 -9.29
C GLU A 336 -7.46 -10.83 -7.82
N ARG A 337 -7.99 -11.88 -7.16
CA ARG A 337 -7.88 -12.13 -5.70
C ARG A 337 -8.57 -11.07 -4.81
N GLU A 338 -9.43 -10.24 -5.38
CA GLU A 338 -10.18 -9.18 -4.70
C GLU A 338 -11.59 -9.68 -4.34
N GLY A 339 -11.64 -10.69 -3.46
CA GLY A 339 -12.88 -11.29 -2.95
C GLY A 339 -13.45 -12.45 -3.78
N LEU A 340 -14.62 -12.93 -3.36
CA LEU A 340 -15.35 -14.06 -3.95
C LEU A 340 -15.80 -13.75 -5.39
N ASN A 341 -15.91 -14.79 -6.22
CA ASN A 341 -16.44 -14.69 -7.58
C ASN A 341 -17.97 -14.94 -7.59
N PRO A 342 -18.82 -13.91 -7.73
CA PRO A 342 -20.28 -14.08 -7.70
C PRO A 342 -20.86 -14.79 -8.94
N LYS A 343 -20.04 -15.06 -9.96
CA LYS A 343 -20.45 -15.81 -11.16
C LYS A 343 -20.47 -17.32 -10.93
N GLU A 344 -19.75 -17.81 -9.92
CA GLU A 344 -19.68 -19.25 -9.61
C GLU A 344 -20.98 -19.70 -8.91
N PRO A 345 -21.73 -20.69 -9.44
CA PRO A 345 -23.05 -21.05 -8.90
C PRO A 345 -23.06 -21.47 -7.42
N PHE A 346 -21.98 -22.09 -6.93
CA PHE A 346 -21.83 -22.38 -5.50
C PHE A 346 -21.74 -21.11 -4.64
N VAL A 347 -20.94 -20.13 -5.08
CA VAL A 347 -20.78 -18.83 -4.42
C VAL A 347 -22.10 -18.07 -4.43
N ALA A 348 -22.82 -18.08 -5.55
CA ALA A 348 -24.14 -17.44 -5.64
C ALA A 348 -25.17 -18.07 -4.66
N ALA A 349 -25.16 -19.40 -4.50
CA ALA A 349 -26.03 -20.10 -3.55
C ALA A 349 -25.65 -19.81 -2.08
N PHE A 350 -24.36 -19.79 -1.76
CA PHE A 350 -23.85 -19.39 -0.44
C PHE A 350 -24.19 -17.93 -0.11
N ALA A 351 -23.87 -17.00 -1.01
CA ALA A 351 -24.15 -15.57 -0.87
C ALA A 351 -25.66 -15.29 -0.69
N ALA A 352 -26.51 -16.04 -1.40
CA ALA A 352 -27.96 -16.00 -1.19
C ALA A 352 -28.34 -16.40 0.24
N ALA A 353 -27.91 -17.57 0.70
CA ALA A 353 -28.25 -18.08 2.03
C ALA A 353 -27.74 -17.19 3.17
N VAL A 354 -26.54 -16.62 3.06
CA VAL A 354 -26.00 -15.68 4.05
C VAL A 354 -26.74 -14.35 4.01
N SER A 355 -27.11 -13.85 2.83
CA SER A 355 -27.97 -12.66 2.70
C SER A 355 -29.32 -12.88 3.38
N ASP A 356 -29.99 -13.99 3.09
CA ASP A 356 -31.29 -14.33 3.66
C ASP A 356 -31.21 -14.54 5.19
N ALA A 357 -30.04 -14.94 5.71
CA ALA A 357 -29.77 -15.06 7.15
C ALA A 357 -29.62 -13.69 7.86
N ILE A 358 -28.93 -12.71 7.27
CA ILE A 358 -28.71 -11.38 7.88
C ILE A 358 -29.82 -10.37 7.57
N ALA A 359 -30.68 -10.64 6.59
CA ALA A 359 -31.74 -9.73 6.16
C ALA A 359 -32.60 -9.15 7.29
N PRO A 360 -33.02 -9.89 8.34
CA PRO A 360 -33.80 -9.31 9.44
C PRO A 360 -33.02 -8.26 10.24
N SER A 361 -31.73 -8.51 10.49
CA SER A 361 -30.84 -7.60 11.23
C SER A 361 -30.58 -6.31 10.42
N VAL A 362 -30.28 -6.44 9.12
CA VAL A 362 -30.09 -5.28 8.25
C VAL A 362 -31.39 -4.48 8.10
N GLN A 363 -32.55 -5.13 8.01
CA GLN A 363 -33.85 -4.44 7.96
C GLN A 363 -34.17 -3.71 9.27
N SER A 364 -33.87 -4.30 10.43
CA SER A 364 -34.03 -3.65 11.74
C SER A 364 -33.17 -2.40 11.86
N GLU A 365 -31.90 -2.49 11.45
CA GLU A 365 -30.95 -1.37 11.49
C GLU A 365 -31.33 -0.27 10.48
N ARG A 366 -31.74 -0.65 9.26
CA ARG A 366 -32.28 0.28 8.27
C ARG A 366 -33.56 0.96 8.76
N LEU A 367 -34.44 0.26 9.47
CA LEU A 367 -35.65 0.84 10.07
C LEU A 367 -35.30 1.85 11.18
N ARG A 368 -34.33 1.53 12.05
CA ARG A 368 -33.79 2.45 13.08
C ARG A 368 -33.31 3.77 12.47
N LEU A 369 -32.69 3.72 11.29
CA LEU A 369 -32.14 4.87 10.59
C LEU A 369 -33.14 5.57 9.65
N SER A 370 -34.20 4.88 9.20
CA SER A 370 -35.18 5.40 8.23
C SER A 370 -36.09 6.54 8.74
N HIS A 371 -35.98 6.92 10.00
CA HIS A 371 -36.67 8.08 10.58
C HIS A 371 -35.89 9.41 10.39
N VAL A 372 -35.09 9.51 9.32
CA VAL A 372 -34.28 10.68 8.93
C VAL A 372 -34.40 10.92 7.40
N ASP A 373 -34.44 12.19 6.97
CA ASP A 373 -35.15 12.69 5.75
C ASP A 373 -34.37 12.69 4.38
N HIS A 374 -34.88 13.36 3.33
CA HIS A 374 -34.45 13.22 1.91
C HIS A 374 -34.42 14.51 1.00
N ALA A 375 -33.60 14.44 -0.08
CA ALA A 375 -33.60 15.20 -1.38
C ALA A 375 -32.58 16.37 -1.60
N SER A 376 -32.58 17.05 -2.78
CA SER A 376 -31.47 17.91 -3.35
C SER A 376 -31.85 19.15 -4.22
N THR A 377 -30.88 20.01 -4.64
CA THR A 377 -31.07 21.38 -5.24
C THR A 377 -30.06 21.76 -6.38
N THR A 378 -29.71 23.05 -6.64
CA THR A 378 -29.45 23.58 -8.03
C THR A 378 -28.15 24.38 -8.33
N ARG A 379 -27.98 24.78 -9.62
CA ARG A 379 -26.69 24.94 -10.36
C ARG A 379 -26.06 26.36 -10.50
N ARG A 380 -26.74 27.47 -10.18
CA ARG A 380 -26.21 28.84 -10.47
C ARG A 380 -25.10 29.29 -9.51
N THR A 381 -25.14 28.85 -8.26
CA THR A 381 -24.24 29.33 -7.19
C THR A 381 -22.80 28.85 -7.34
N ALA A 382 -22.58 27.73 -8.05
CA ALA A 382 -21.25 27.13 -8.23
C ALA A 382 -20.26 28.07 -8.93
N GLY A 383 -20.64 28.64 -10.08
CA GLY A 383 -19.72 29.44 -10.92
C GLY A 383 -19.18 30.71 -10.26
N LEU A 384 -19.92 31.34 -9.33
CA LEU A 384 -19.42 32.48 -8.55
C LEU A 384 -18.38 32.04 -7.49
N ILE A 385 -18.49 30.82 -6.99
CA ILE A 385 -17.54 30.28 -6.00
C ILE A 385 -16.28 29.79 -6.70
N GLU A 386 -16.38 29.20 -7.89
CA GLU A 386 -15.24 28.88 -8.76
C GLU A 386 -14.35 30.11 -9.01
N GLU A 387 -14.94 31.29 -9.24
CA GLU A 387 -14.23 32.56 -9.41
C GLU A 387 -13.53 33.06 -8.13
N VAL A 388 -14.18 32.93 -6.96
CA VAL A 388 -13.56 33.23 -5.65
C VAL A 388 -12.34 32.33 -5.40
N LEU A 389 -12.48 31.03 -5.61
CA LEU A 389 -11.41 30.06 -5.34
C LEU A 389 -10.22 30.25 -6.30
N SER A 390 -10.47 30.48 -7.60
CA SER A 390 -9.42 30.81 -8.57
C SER A 390 -8.64 32.07 -8.19
N THR A 391 -9.34 33.10 -7.69
CA THR A 391 -8.72 34.36 -7.24
C THR A 391 -7.85 34.14 -5.99
N MET A 392 -8.30 33.29 -5.06
CA MET A 392 -7.55 33.00 -3.83
C MET A 392 -6.38 32.04 -4.02
N ASN A 393 -6.45 31.09 -4.96
CA ASN A 393 -5.27 30.28 -5.36
C ASN A 393 -4.15 31.17 -5.92
N ARG A 394 -4.52 32.14 -6.77
CA ARG A 394 -3.58 33.10 -7.34
C ARG A 394 -2.91 33.95 -6.25
N ALA A 395 -3.68 34.45 -5.28
CA ALA A 395 -3.13 35.15 -4.12
C ALA A 395 -2.27 34.27 -3.21
N ALA A 396 -2.54 32.96 -3.13
CA ALA A 396 -1.69 32.02 -2.40
C ALA A 396 -0.30 31.87 -3.08
N VAL A 397 -0.26 31.75 -4.40
CA VAL A 397 0.99 31.60 -5.16
C VAL A 397 1.73 32.94 -5.28
N ASP A 398 1.11 33.96 -5.88
CA ASP A 398 1.77 35.18 -6.34
C ASP A 398 2.12 36.14 -5.18
N ASP A 399 1.20 36.30 -4.21
CA ASP A 399 1.33 37.25 -3.10
C ASP A 399 2.04 36.67 -1.88
N LEU A 400 2.05 35.34 -1.74
CA LEU A 400 2.44 34.63 -0.51
C LEU A 400 3.41 33.45 -0.74
N GLY A 401 3.77 33.12 -1.97
CA GLY A 401 4.72 32.05 -2.30
C GLY A 401 4.30 30.67 -1.83
N ILE A 402 2.99 30.39 -1.77
CA ILE A 402 2.43 29.12 -1.30
C ILE A 402 2.20 28.19 -2.49
N VAL A 403 3.09 27.21 -2.65
CA VAL A 403 2.98 26.16 -3.67
C VAL A 403 2.81 24.81 -2.97
N LEU A 404 1.81 24.04 -3.37
CA LEU A 404 1.62 22.64 -2.96
C LEU A 404 2.24 21.69 -4.02
N PRO A 405 2.72 20.50 -3.63
CA PRO A 405 3.02 19.46 -4.61
C PRO A 405 1.74 19.04 -5.35
N PRO A 406 1.83 18.49 -6.59
CA PRO A 406 0.69 17.83 -7.24
C PRO A 406 0.07 16.76 -6.32
N GLY A 407 -1.26 16.65 -6.32
CA GLY A 407 -1.99 15.81 -5.36
C GLY A 407 -3.41 15.46 -5.82
N PRO A 408 -4.05 14.49 -5.16
CA PRO A 408 -4.94 13.53 -5.84
C PRO A 408 -6.36 14.04 -6.09
N GLY A 409 -6.91 13.65 -7.25
CA GLY A 409 -8.20 14.13 -7.76
C GLY A 409 -9.12 13.06 -8.38
N SER A 410 -9.07 11.79 -7.97
CA SER A 410 -10.19 10.83 -8.12
C SER A 410 -9.93 9.50 -7.39
N GLY A 411 -10.99 8.87 -6.87
CA GLY A 411 -10.93 7.76 -5.92
C GLY A 411 -10.66 6.36 -6.49
N THR A 412 -9.55 6.18 -7.20
CA THR A 412 -9.02 4.85 -7.59
C THR A 412 -7.50 4.83 -7.52
N TYR A 413 -6.93 3.71 -7.05
CA TYR A 413 -5.49 3.55 -6.85
C TYR A 413 -4.77 3.20 -8.17
N GLY A 414 -3.95 4.10 -8.70
CA GLY A 414 -3.17 3.89 -9.93
C GLY A 414 -2.66 5.19 -10.57
N PRO A 415 -1.77 5.11 -11.57
CA PRO A 415 -1.22 6.28 -12.28
C PRO A 415 -2.21 6.89 -13.30
N PHE A 416 -2.22 8.22 -13.43
CA PHE A 416 -3.13 9.01 -14.29
C PHE A 416 -2.40 9.81 -15.40
N PRO A 417 -3.09 10.36 -16.44
CA PRO A 417 -2.64 11.47 -17.32
C PRO A 417 -2.32 12.76 -16.54
N THR A 418 -1.72 13.86 -17.04
CA THR A 418 -1.98 14.64 -18.28
C THR A 418 -1.22 14.40 -19.61
N GLY A 419 0.11 14.25 -19.63
CA GLY A 419 0.90 14.13 -20.88
C GLY A 419 2.20 14.96 -20.95
N ARG A 420 3.16 14.75 -20.04
CA ARG A 420 4.48 15.43 -20.02
C ARG A 420 5.64 14.48 -19.64
N PRO A 421 6.77 14.44 -20.39
CA PRO A 421 7.91 13.59 -20.03
C PRO A 421 8.80 14.16 -18.92
N ALA A 422 9.40 13.26 -18.13
CA ALA A 422 10.30 13.61 -17.03
C ALA A 422 11.73 13.90 -17.55
N VAL A 423 12.16 15.16 -17.43
CA VAL A 423 13.37 15.70 -18.08
C VAL A 423 14.69 15.16 -17.51
N LEU A 424 14.74 14.92 -16.19
CA LEU A 424 15.83 14.23 -15.51
C LEU A 424 15.27 13.07 -14.70
N ARG A 425 15.89 11.90 -14.77
CA ARG A 425 15.65 10.80 -13.83
C ARG A 425 16.86 9.87 -13.74
N PHE A 426 17.00 9.16 -12.63
CA PHE A 426 17.86 7.98 -12.62
C PHE A 426 17.13 6.79 -13.27
N SER A 427 17.92 5.80 -13.69
CA SER A 427 17.49 4.47 -14.12
C SER A 427 16.62 3.81 -13.04
N THR A 428 17.20 3.64 -11.86
CA THR A 428 16.53 3.31 -10.59
C THR A 428 16.80 4.44 -9.57
N PRO A 429 15.85 4.88 -8.73
CA PRO A 429 16.08 5.94 -7.75
C PRO A 429 16.78 5.46 -6.45
N PHE A 430 16.79 4.15 -6.17
CA PHE A 430 17.31 3.56 -4.95
C PHE A 430 18.17 2.31 -5.23
N TYR A 431 19.38 2.25 -4.65
CA TYR A 431 20.34 1.15 -4.85
C TYR A 431 20.72 0.49 -3.52
N TYR A 432 20.24 -0.74 -3.29
CA TYR A 432 20.67 -1.58 -2.16
C TYR A 432 21.68 -2.63 -2.66
N ARG A 433 22.93 -2.59 -2.20
CA ARG A 433 24.06 -3.31 -2.85
C ARG A 433 25.01 -3.98 -1.85
N THR A 434 25.64 -5.07 -2.28
CA THR A 434 26.56 -5.87 -1.46
C THR A 434 27.88 -5.13 -1.23
N VAL A 435 28.33 -5.08 0.02
CA VAL A 435 29.64 -4.54 0.42
C VAL A 435 30.80 -5.16 -0.38
N GLY A 436 31.79 -4.35 -0.74
CA GLY A 436 32.98 -4.75 -1.51
C GLY A 436 32.72 -5.11 -2.98
N HIS A 437 31.51 -4.92 -3.51
CA HIS A 437 31.17 -5.21 -4.91
C HIS A 437 30.86 -3.90 -5.66
N PRO A 438 31.59 -3.57 -6.75
CA PRO A 438 31.28 -2.40 -7.55
C PRO A 438 30.01 -2.60 -8.38
N PHE A 439 29.25 -1.52 -8.57
CA PHE A 439 28.01 -1.52 -9.36
C PHE A 439 27.86 -0.20 -10.13
N HIS A 440 26.92 -0.17 -11.08
CA HIS A 440 26.66 1.03 -11.88
C HIS A 440 25.38 1.77 -11.45
N VAL A 441 25.49 3.09 -11.39
CA VAL A 441 24.35 4.01 -11.23
C VAL A 441 24.23 4.82 -12.52
N THR A 442 23.03 4.97 -13.08
CA THR A 442 22.85 5.65 -14.37
C THR A 442 21.78 6.73 -14.30
N LEU A 443 22.12 7.95 -14.72
CA LEU A 443 21.21 9.06 -15.03
C LEU A 443 20.71 8.95 -16.47
N VAL A 444 19.47 9.34 -16.71
CA VAL A 444 18.84 9.51 -18.03
C VAL A 444 18.32 10.95 -18.14
N VAL A 445 18.67 11.63 -19.23
CA VAL A 445 18.30 13.02 -19.52
C VAL A 445 17.54 13.09 -20.84
N ASP A 446 16.39 13.77 -20.84
CA ASP A 446 15.60 13.98 -22.05
C ASP A 446 16.14 15.17 -22.87
N ARG A 447 17.02 14.86 -23.84
CA ARG A 447 17.67 15.86 -24.70
C ARG A 447 16.71 16.63 -25.62
N ASP A 448 15.45 16.20 -25.76
CA ASP A 448 14.41 16.99 -26.46
C ASP A 448 13.83 18.12 -25.56
N GLN A 449 14.12 18.13 -24.26
CA GLN A 449 13.57 19.06 -23.26
C GLN A 449 14.62 19.88 -22.46
N VAL A 450 15.92 19.67 -22.69
CA VAL A 450 17.02 20.54 -22.24
C VAL A 450 17.81 21.05 -23.43
N LEU A 451 18.42 22.22 -23.29
CA LEU A 451 19.27 22.80 -24.33
C LEU A 451 20.71 22.27 -24.17
N ASP A 452 21.45 22.08 -25.26
CA ASP A 452 22.82 21.54 -25.19
C ASP A 452 23.78 22.39 -24.33
N GLN A 453 23.54 23.71 -24.22
CA GLN A 453 24.30 24.59 -23.32
C GLN A 453 23.81 24.64 -21.86
N ASP A 454 22.72 23.95 -21.51
CA ASP A 454 22.27 23.87 -20.13
C ASP A 454 23.28 23.04 -19.31
N LEU A 455 23.44 23.39 -18.03
CA LEU A 455 24.43 22.78 -17.15
C LEU A 455 23.77 21.73 -16.26
N LEU A 456 24.28 20.50 -16.30
CA LEU A 456 24.07 19.48 -15.28
C LEU A 456 25.02 19.79 -14.11
N GLU A 457 24.47 20.01 -12.93
CA GLU A 457 25.22 20.18 -11.68
C GLU A 457 25.06 18.91 -10.84
N PHE A 458 26.13 18.42 -10.21
CA PHE A 458 26.14 17.17 -9.46
C PHE A 458 26.54 17.40 -7.99
N THR A 459 25.77 16.80 -7.08
CA THR A 459 26.02 16.81 -5.63
C THR A 459 26.14 15.37 -5.14
N TYR A 460 27.24 15.08 -4.44
CA TYR A 460 27.52 13.80 -3.80
C TYR A 460 27.50 13.98 -2.28
N ASP A 461 26.45 13.48 -1.65
CA ASP A 461 26.21 13.48 -0.20
C ASP A 461 26.43 12.02 0.27
N VAL A 462 27.69 11.58 0.24
CA VAL A 462 28.11 10.19 0.49
C VAL A 462 29.25 10.15 1.53
N PRO A 463 29.30 9.13 2.41
CA PRO A 463 30.39 8.93 3.36
C PRO A 463 31.67 8.50 2.64
N ALA A 464 32.82 8.68 3.30
CA ALA A 464 34.14 8.30 2.77
C ALA A 464 34.31 6.79 2.50
N THR A 465 33.40 5.95 2.99
CA THR A 465 33.33 4.50 2.74
C THR A 465 32.49 4.13 1.51
N ILE A 466 32.03 5.13 0.72
CA ILE A 466 31.44 4.95 -0.61
C ILE A 466 32.23 5.76 -1.65
N GLU A 467 32.95 5.07 -2.54
CA GLU A 467 33.61 5.68 -3.70
C GLU A 467 32.63 5.82 -4.87
N VAL A 468 32.68 6.98 -5.56
CA VAL A 468 31.86 7.29 -6.75
C VAL A 468 32.76 7.82 -7.85
N THR A 469 32.88 7.08 -8.96
CA THR A 469 33.81 7.38 -10.06
C THR A 469 33.11 7.22 -11.43
N PRO A 470 33.12 8.23 -12.31
CA PRO A 470 33.69 9.57 -12.16
C PRO A 470 32.80 10.51 -11.35
N ALA A 471 33.38 11.45 -10.59
CA ALA A 471 32.64 12.46 -9.83
C ALA A 471 32.83 13.89 -10.40
N PRO A 472 32.29 14.23 -11.59
CA PRO A 472 32.25 15.62 -12.05
C PRO A 472 31.34 16.45 -11.12
N THR A 473 31.68 17.72 -10.89
CA THR A 473 30.81 18.66 -10.16
C THR A 473 29.79 19.35 -11.07
N ALA A 474 30.12 19.54 -12.35
CA ALA A 474 29.18 19.97 -13.38
C ALA A 474 29.62 19.53 -14.78
N MET A 475 28.69 19.45 -15.74
CA MET A 475 28.97 19.29 -17.17
C MET A 475 27.85 19.93 -18.04
N PRO A 476 28.16 20.42 -19.25
CA PRO A 476 27.14 20.76 -20.25
C PRO A 476 26.32 19.54 -20.68
N VAL A 477 25.04 19.73 -21.00
CA VAL A 477 24.19 18.70 -21.65
C VAL A 477 24.78 18.23 -22.99
N ALA A 478 25.47 19.12 -23.71
CA ALA A 478 26.20 18.79 -24.94
C ALA A 478 27.14 17.58 -24.78
N ASP A 479 27.83 17.50 -23.64
CA ASP A 479 28.87 16.50 -23.34
C ASP A 479 28.30 15.14 -22.88
N LEU A 480 26.97 15.01 -22.74
CA LEU A 480 26.31 13.72 -22.56
C LEU A 480 26.47 12.83 -23.81
N LEU A 481 26.32 11.52 -23.60
CA LEU A 481 26.12 10.59 -24.71
C LEU A 481 24.90 11.00 -25.58
N PRO A 482 24.89 10.67 -26.89
CA PRO A 482 23.78 11.03 -27.79
C PRO A 482 22.42 10.43 -27.39
N ASP A 483 22.42 9.40 -26.54
CA ASP A 483 21.22 8.74 -26.01
C ASP A 483 20.76 9.32 -24.65
N GLY A 484 21.44 10.36 -24.14
CA GLY A 484 21.08 11.07 -22.90
C GLY A 484 21.55 10.41 -21.60
N HIS A 485 22.42 9.39 -21.64
CA HIS A 485 22.87 8.69 -20.42
C HIS A 485 24.16 9.24 -19.83
N PHE A 486 24.27 9.17 -18.50
CA PHE A 486 25.51 9.34 -17.75
C PHE A 486 25.62 8.24 -16.68
N THR A 487 26.78 7.60 -16.54
CA THR A 487 26.96 6.42 -15.68
C THR A 487 28.13 6.57 -14.70
N TRP A 488 27.86 6.31 -13.42
CA TRP A 488 28.86 6.14 -12.38
C TRP A 488 29.19 4.66 -12.17
N THR A 489 30.42 4.38 -11.77
CA THR A 489 30.78 3.19 -10.99
C THR A 489 30.81 3.58 -9.52
N VAL A 490 30.16 2.80 -8.66
CA VAL A 490 30.08 3.03 -7.22
C VAL A 490 30.56 1.79 -6.49
N LEU A 491 31.36 1.97 -5.44
CA LEU A 491 31.89 0.91 -4.59
C LEU A 491 31.70 1.30 -3.12
N GLY A 492 31.19 0.39 -2.30
CA GLY A 492 30.99 0.61 -0.86
C GLY A 492 31.75 -0.40 0.00
N GLU A 493 32.53 0.08 0.97
CA GLU A 493 33.40 -0.76 1.81
C GLU A 493 32.81 -1.10 3.20
N GLU A 494 31.75 -0.41 3.62
CA GLU A 494 31.17 -0.50 4.96
C GLU A 494 29.70 -0.95 4.94
N ILE A 495 29.32 -1.90 5.80
CA ILE A 495 27.94 -2.38 5.93
C ILE A 495 27.12 -1.37 6.74
N GLY A 496 26.00 -0.91 6.17
CA GLY A 496 25.14 0.11 6.75
C GLY A 496 25.50 1.54 6.34
N ALA A 497 26.52 1.73 5.50
CA ALA A 497 26.79 3.04 4.90
C ALA A 497 25.73 3.38 3.85
N ASP A 498 25.11 4.55 3.98
CA ASP A 498 24.17 5.12 3.02
C ASP A 498 24.65 6.49 2.49
N GLY A 499 24.13 6.89 1.33
CA GLY A 499 24.50 8.16 0.71
C GLY A 499 23.64 8.49 -0.51
N ARG A 500 23.84 9.68 -1.08
CA ARG A 500 22.95 10.26 -2.09
C ARG A 500 23.70 10.96 -3.22
N LEU A 501 23.29 10.68 -4.45
CA LEU A 501 23.68 11.39 -5.66
C LEU A 501 22.49 12.29 -6.07
N THR A 502 22.72 13.57 -6.34
CA THR A 502 21.68 14.48 -6.84
C THR A 502 22.19 15.24 -8.06
N VAL A 503 21.34 15.39 -9.07
CA VAL A 503 21.64 16.11 -10.30
C VAL A 503 20.59 17.18 -10.53
N THR A 504 21.02 18.39 -10.85
CA THR A 504 20.14 19.51 -11.25
C THR A 504 20.46 20.01 -12.65
N CYS A 505 19.44 20.46 -13.38
CA CYS A 505 19.58 21.12 -14.67
C CYS A 505 18.53 22.22 -14.78
N GLY A 506 18.91 23.46 -14.51
CA GLY A 506 17.96 24.58 -14.37
C GLY A 506 16.90 24.29 -13.31
N PRO A 507 15.59 24.25 -13.65
CA PRO A 507 14.52 23.93 -12.70
C PRO A 507 14.41 22.44 -12.37
N TRP A 508 15.02 21.55 -13.17
CA TRP A 508 14.86 20.11 -13.05
C TRP A 508 15.82 19.54 -12.00
N ARG A 509 15.36 18.53 -11.25
CA ARG A 509 16.16 17.79 -10.27
C ARG A 509 15.85 16.30 -10.31
N ALA A 510 16.88 15.47 -10.30
CA ALA A 510 16.80 14.05 -10.02
C ALA A 510 17.68 13.71 -8.80
N THR A 511 17.25 12.74 -7.99
CA THR A 511 17.99 12.26 -6.82
C THR A 511 18.00 10.74 -6.82
N CYS A 512 19.15 10.15 -6.49
CA CYS A 512 19.38 8.73 -6.29
C CYS A 512 19.96 8.51 -4.90
N GLU A 513 19.58 7.41 -4.25
CA GLU A 513 20.02 7.00 -2.93
C GLU A 513 20.70 5.64 -3.01
N VAL A 514 21.76 5.45 -2.23
CA VAL A 514 22.65 4.28 -2.24
C VAL A 514 22.78 3.77 -0.82
N VAL A 515 22.69 2.45 -0.63
CA VAL A 515 22.84 1.78 0.67
C VAL A 515 23.67 0.52 0.48
N ILE A 516 24.68 0.35 1.33
CA ILE A 516 25.63 -0.76 1.30
C ILE A 516 25.28 -1.75 2.41
N ALA A 517 25.21 -3.04 2.08
CA ALA A 517 24.69 -4.10 2.95
C ALA A 517 25.56 -5.37 2.94
N GLU A 518 25.38 -6.26 3.93
CA GLU A 518 26.04 -7.57 3.96
C GLU A 518 25.68 -8.41 2.70
N ARG A 519 24.45 -8.24 2.18
CA ARG A 519 23.98 -8.76 0.89
C ARG A 519 22.95 -7.82 0.27
N GLY A 520 23.19 -7.43 -0.98
CA GLY A 520 22.18 -6.86 -1.88
C GLY A 520 21.83 -7.85 -3.01
N SER A 521 21.36 -7.33 -4.14
CA SER A 521 21.22 -8.12 -5.37
C SER A 521 22.59 -8.59 -5.89
N GLY A 522 22.65 -9.84 -6.37
CA GLY A 522 23.88 -10.41 -6.97
C GLY A 522 24.28 -9.77 -8.31
N HIS A 523 23.39 -8.98 -8.92
CA HIS A 523 23.63 -8.26 -10.16
C HIS A 523 23.41 -6.75 -9.97
N GLY A 524 24.31 -5.94 -10.55
CA GLY A 524 24.30 -4.47 -10.47
C GLY A 524 23.32 -3.78 -11.41
N LEU A 525 22.26 -4.48 -11.86
CA LEU A 525 21.36 -4.02 -12.91
C LEU A 525 20.26 -3.10 -12.33
N GLY A 526 20.43 -1.79 -12.50
CA GLY A 526 19.33 -0.83 -12.38
C GLY A 526 18.46 -0.82 -13.65
N ARG A 527 17.25 -0.24 -13.61
CA ARG A 527 16.33 -0.24 -14.76
C ARG A 527 16.87 0.60 -15.93
N GLY A 528 17.48 -0.04 -16.92
CA GLY A 528 17.63 0.55 -18.25
C GLY A 528 16.25 0.89 -18.87
N PRO A 529 16.11 1.98 -19.65
CA PRO A 529 14.92 2.20 -20.46
C PRO A 529 14.85 1.14 -21.57
N SER A 530 13.75 0.38 -21.67
CA SER A 530 13.65 -0.74 -22.61
C SER A 530 13.77 -0.29 -24.07
N ARG A 531 14.73 -0.86 -24.81
CA ARG A 531 14.76 -0.79 -26.27
C ARG A 531 13.73 -1.74 -26.90
N THR A 532 12.45 -1.36 -26.89
CA THR A 532 11.39 -2.09 -27.60
C THR A 532 11.09 -1.43 -28.94
N ASP A 533 11.66 -2.01 -30.00
CA ASP A 533 11.45 -1.54 -31.38
C ASP A 533 10.01 -1.84 -31.84
N GLY A 534 9.41 -0.94 -32.62
CA GLY A 534 8.12 -1.13 -33.31
C GLY A 534 6.82 -1.19 -32.50
N SER A 535 6.82 -1.17 -31.15
CA SER A 535 5.57 -1.15 -30.35
C SER A 535 5.14 0.27 -29.96
N ARG A 536 3.82 0.51 -29.86
CA ARG A 536 3.26 1.85 -29.58
C ARG A 536 3.80 2.42 -28.26
N ARG A 537 4.36 3.64 -28.32
CA ARG A 537 4.70 4.47 -27.15
C ARG A 537 3.52 4.48 -26.16
N GLY A 538 3.78 4.12 -24.90
CA GLY A 538 2.89 4.52 -23.81
C GLY A 538 2.88 6.04 -23.68
N SER A 539 1.73 6.63 -23.35
CA SER A 539 1.62 8.07 -23.12
C SER A 539 2.37 8.49 -21.85
N TRP A 540 2.88 9.73 -21.85
CA TRP A 540 3.84 10.21 -20.85
C TRP A 540 3.11 10.87 -19.66
N ASP A 541 2.76 10.02 -18.70
CA ASP A 541 1.66 10.17 -17.73
C ASP A 541 1.26 11.60 -17.23
N GLN A 542 1.72 12.02 -16.03
CA GLN A 542 0.79 12.44 -14.95
C GLN A 542 0.39 13.94 -14.80
N ASP A 543 -0.60 14.22 -13.93
CA ASP A 543 -1.21 15.53 -13.64
C ASP A 543 -0.37 16.38 -12.66
N ASN A 544 -0.55 17.71 -12.71
CA ASN A 544 0.40 18.70 -12.20
C ASN A 544 -0.19 19.88 -11.39
N SER A 545 -1.49 19.89 -11.04
CA SER A 545 -2.06 21.10 -10.39
C SER A 545 -1.53 21.37 -8.97
N THR A 546 -1.00 22.59 -8.78
CA THR A 546 -0.51 23.14 -7.51
C THR A 546 -1.59 23.89 -6.71
N ASP A 547 -2.81 24.01 -7.24
CA ASP A 547 -3.91 24.79 -6.63
C ASP A 547 -4.26 24.31 -5.22
N MET A 548 -4.58 25.26 -4.34
CA MET A 548 -4.78 25.03 -2.91
C MET A 548 -6.25 24.88 -2.51
N PHE A 549 -7.17 25.50 -3.25
CA PHE A 549 -8.61 25.40 -3.06
C PHE A 549 -9.26 25.02 -4.40
N ILE A 550 -9.66 23.75 -4.54
CA ILE A 550 -10.20 23.21 -5.81
C ILE A 550 -11.74 23.20 -5.85
N GLY A 551 -12.38 23.47 -4.71
CA GLY A 551 -13.84 23.48 -4.58
C GLY A 551 -14.32 23.71 -3.15
N TYR A 552 -15.60 23.51 -2.94
CA TYR A 552 -16.24 23.51 -1.62
C TYR A 552 -17.29 22.39 -1.56
N GLU A 553 -17.60 21.91 -0.35
CA GLU A 553 -18.70 20.96 -0.13
C GLU A 553 -19.49 21.33 1.13
N LEU A 554 -20.77 20.96 1.17
CA LEU A 554 -21.60 20.99 2.37
C LEU A 554 -21.48 19.65 3.10
N ARG A 555 -20.85 19.64 4.28
CA ARG A 555 -20.59 18.43 5.06
C ARG A 555 -20.94 18.65 6.53
N ASN A 556 -21.53 17.66 7.18
CA ASN A 556 -21.70 17.68 8.63
C ASN A 556 -20.33 17.49 9.30
N LEU A 557 -19.85 18.48 10.07
CA LEU A 557 -18.54 18.41 10.74
C LEU A 557 -18.60 17.78 12.14
N THR A 558 -19.72 17.16 12.52
CA THR A 558 -19.98 16.52 13.83
C THR A 558 -19.88 17.46 15.05
N ASN A 559 -19.93 18.77 14.81
CA ASN A 559 -20.10 19.80 15.82
C ASN A 559 -21.06 20.90 15.31
N ASP A 560 -21.53 21.78 16.20
CA ASP A 560 -22.42 22.91 15.88
C ASP A 560 -21.71 24.29 15.99
N ILE A 561 -20.40 24.27 16.27
CA ILE A 561 -19.57 25.44 16.61
C ILE A 561 -18.85 25.98 15.37
N ASP A 562 -18.12 25.12 14.66
CA ASP A 562 -17.33 25.48 13.48
C ASP A 562 -18.25 25.61 12.28
N ARG A 563 -18.39 26.82 11.73
CA ARG A 563 -19.32 27.07 10.62
C ARG A 563 -18.77 26.59 9.26
N ALA A 564 -17.45 26.51 9.12
CA ALA A 564 -16.75 25.90 8.00
C ALA A 564 -15.28 25.62 8.36
N VAL A 565 -14.63 24.68 7.68
CA VAL A 565 -13.20 24.35 7.79
C VAL A 565 -12.59 24.09 6.41
N TYR A 566 -11.26 24.00 6.34
CA TYR A 566 -10.56 23.55 5.13
C TYR A 566 -10.11 22.10 5.31
N SER A 567 -10.29 21.27 4.27
CA SER A 567 -9.75 19.90 4.17
C SER A 567 -8.43 19.94 3.39
N PRO A 568 -7.26 19.75 4.03
CA PRO A 568 -5.97 19.76 3.34
C PRO A 568 -5.74 18.58 2.40
N GLU A 569 -6.47 17.49 2.62
CA GLU A 569 -6.35 16.24 1.87
C GLU A 569 -7.15 16.31 0.56
N GLU A 570 -8.34 16.91 0.63
CA GLU A 570 -9.26 17.06 -0.51
C GLU A 570 -9.11 18.42 -1.23
N ARG A 571 -8.41 19.38 -0.62
CA ARG A 571 -8.30 20.78 -1.06
C ARG A 571 -9.65 21.50 -1.18
N LEU A 572 -10.63 21.09 -0.38
CA LEU A 572 -11.98 21.65 -0.35
C LEU A 572 -12.20 22.55 0.88
N VAL A 573 -13.01 23.59 0.73
CA VAL A 573 -13.65 24.25 1.88
C VAL A 573 -14.91 23.46 2.27
N LEU A 574 -14.90 22.82 3.43
CA LEU A 574 -16.02 22.07 3.97
C LEU A 574 -16.88 22.98 4.83
N ILE A 575 -18.11 23.24 4.41
CA ILE A 575 -19.05 24.13 5.09
C ILE A 575 -20.01 23.31 5.95
N ASN A 576 -20.10 23.64 7.24
CA ASN A 576 -20.78 22.80 8.22
C ASN A 576 -22.30 22.89 8.11
N THR A 577 -22.94 21.77 7.80
CA THR A 577 -24.41 21.70 7.70
C THR A 577 -25.12 21.77 9.05
N GLU A 578 -24.46 21.45 10.17
CA GLU A 578 -25.09 21.45 11.51
C GLU A 578 -24.91 22.76 12.30
N ALA A 579 -24.01 23.64 11.88
CA ALA A 579 -23.83 24.94 12.53
C ALA A 579 -25.13 25.78 12.46
N PRO A 580 -25.72 26.27 13.58
CA PRO A 580 -27.07 26.82 13.60
C PRO A 580 -27.29 28.02 12.67
N THR A 581 -26.25 28.85 12.49
CA THR A 581 -26.28 30.00 11.57
C THR A 581 -26.20 29.60 10.10
N VAL A 582 -25.74 28.39 9.78
CA VAL A 582 -25.67 27.85 8.41
C VAL A 582 -26.96 27.11 8.07
N ARG A 583 -27.51 26.32 9.01
CA ARG A 583 -28.81 25.63 8.90
C ARG A 583 -29.97 26.53 8.47
N MET A 584 -29.96 27.80 8.89
CA MET A 584 -30.99 28.79 8.51
C MET A 584 -31.02 29.06 6.99
N TYR A 585 -29.89 28.90 6.31
CA TYR A 585 -29.68 29.24 4.90
C TYR A 585 -29.57 28.00 3.99
N ILE A 586 -29.42 26.81 4.56
CA ILE A 586 -29.56 25.53 3.85
C ILE A 586 -31.06 25.15 3.81
N ASP A 587 -31.54 24.54 2.73
CA ASP A 587 -32.88 23.95 2.65
C ASP A 587 -32.96 22.57 3.34
N GLY A 588 -34.15 21.96 3.40
CA GLY A 588 -34.31 20.57 3.88
C GLY A 588 -33.71 19.51 2.93
N ARG A 589 -32.81 19.92 2.04
CA ARG A 589 -32.25 19.17 0.92
C ARG A 589 -30.72 19.35 0.82
N GLY A 590 -30.09 19.89 1.86
CA GLY A 590 -28.63 19.98 1.95
C GLY A 590 -27.97 20.97 0.99
N HIS A 591 -28.69 21.97 0.45
CA HIS A 591 -28.13 22.99 -0.43
C HIS A 591 -28.51 24.41 0.01
N PHE A 592 -27.76 25.41 -0.44
CA PHE A 592 -28.01 26.81 -0.10
C PHE A 592 -29.21 27.41 -0.84
N ARG A 593 -30.06 28.10 -0.07
CA ARG A 593 -31.12 29.00 -0.57
C ARG A 593 -30.47 30.24 -1.22
N ASP A 594 -31.12 30.84 -2.21
CA ASP A 594 -30.53 31.95 -3.00
C ASP A 594 -30.02 33.15 -2.18
N GLY A 595 -30.60 33.42 -1.00
CA GLY A 595 -30.16 34.48 -0.08
C GLY A 595 -28.87 34.19 0.70
N ALA A 596 -28.29 32.98 0.57
CA ALA A 596 -27.12 32.55 1.37
C ALA A 596 -25.77 33.12 0.89
N ARG A 597 -25.71 33.89 -0.20
CA ARG A 597 -24.43 34.27 -0.85
C ARG A 597 -23.50 35.10 0.05
N LEU A 598 -24.07 35.95 0.91
CA LEU A 598 -23.29 36.74 1.89
C LEU A 598 -22.70 35.85 3.00
N LEU A 599 -23.44 34.83 3.45
CA LEU A 599 -22.94 33.82 4.38
C LEU A 599 -21.83 32.97 3.73
N LEU A 600 -22.04 32.52 2.49
CA LEU A 600 -21.03 31.79 1.73
C LEU A 600 -19.72 32.59 1.59
N ALA A 601 -19.81 33.88 1.26
CA ALA A 601 -18.66 34.78 1.19
C ALA A 601 -17.90 34.88 2.53
N GLU A 602 -18.63 35.04 3.65
CA GLU A 602 -18.06 35.10 5.00
C GLU A 602 -17.31 33.80 5.36
N LEU A 603 -17.92 32.65 5.09
CA LEU A 603 -17.35 31.33 5.44
C LEU A 603 -16.14 30.96 4.59
N LEU A 604 -16.19 31.23 3.28
CA LEU A 604 -15.05 31.03 2.39
C LEU A 604 -13.87 31.93 2.81
N LEU A 605 -14.12 33.22 3.08
CA LEU A 605 -13.10 34.19 3.49
C LEU A 605 -12.41 33.77 4.80
N ASP A 606 -13.18 33.41 5.84
CA ASP A 606 -12.61 33.08 7.15
C ASP A 606 -11.78 31.79 7.13
N VAL A 607 -12.22 30.76 6.39
CA VAL A 607 -11.49 29.51 6.21
C VAL A 607 -10.22 29.71 5.39
N ILE A 608 -10.31 30.36 4.23
CA ILE A 608 -9.18 30.59 3.33
C ILE A 608 -8.11 31.43 4.03
N ALA A 609 -8.49 32.55 4.66
CA ALA A 609 -7.56 33.37 5.42
C ALA A 609 -6.94 32.63 6.62
N GLY A 610 -7.67 31.68 7.22
CA GLY A 610 -7.18 30.82 8.30
C GLY A 610 -6.08 29.85 7.87
N GLU A 611 -6.28 29.10 6.78
CA GLU A 611 -5.27 28.17 6.29
C GLU A 611 -4.07 28.90 5.65
N LEU A 612 -4.29 30.00 4.91
CA LEU A 612 -3.20 30.84 4.40
C LEU A 612 -2.34 31.36 5.56
N ALA A 613 -2.95 31.80 6.67
CA ALA A 613 -2.24 32.23 7.87
C ALA A 613 -1.42 31.09 8.51
N ARG A 614 -1.98 29.87 8.59
CA ARG A 614 -1.27 28.66 9.05
C ARG A 614 -0.05 28.38 8.18
N ARG A 615 -0.25 28.23 6.86
CA ARG A 615 0.79 27.89 5.87
C ARG A 615 1.85 28.96 5.71
N TYR A 616 1.54 30.22 6.00
CA TYR A 616 2.51 31.32 6.00
C TYR A 616 3.37 31.30 7.27
N VAL A 617 2.75 31.29 8.46
CA VAL A 617 3.46 31.32 9.76
C VAL A 617 4.30 30.06 9.99
N ASP A 618 3.87 28.89 9.50
CA ASP A 618 4.61 27.62 9.60
C ASP A 618 5.96 27.61 8.87
N ARG A 619 6.22 28.57 7.98
CA ARG A 619 7.50 28.79 7.30
C ARG A 619 8.39 29.83 8.00
N THR A 620 7.93 30.42 9.10
CA THR A 620 8.67 31.39 9.90
C THR A 620 9.19 30.77 11.20
N GLN A 621 10.13 31.46 11.87
CA GLN A 621 10.57 31.11 13.23
C GLN A 621 9.45 31.23 14.30
N GLN A 622 8.23 31.66 13.93
CA GLN A 622 7.09 31.80 14.84
C GLN A 622 6.09 30.63 14.76
N LYS A 623 6.46 29.51 14.10
CA LYS A 623 5.68 28.27 14.08
C LYS A 623 5.25 27.85 15.50
N GLY A 624 3.98 27.52 15.67
CA GLY A 624 3.35 27.21 16.97
C GLY A 624 2.84 28.44 17.74
N SER A 625 3.16 29.67 17.33
CA SER A 625 2.69 30.88 18.01
C SER A 625 1.24 31.22 17.65
N ALA A 626 0.30 30.90 18.54
CA ALA A 626 -1.12 31.28 18.42
C ALA A 626 -1.33 32.78 18.11
N ARG A 627 -0.49 33.66 18.69
CA ARG A 627 -0.52 35.10 18.42
C ARG A 627 -0.12 35.44 16.97
N ALA A 628 0.86 34.74 16.41
CA ALA A 628 1.31 34.95 15.03
C ALA A 628 0.24 34.50 14.02
N TYR A 629 -0.35 33.31 14.20
CA TYR A 629 -1.43 32.81 13.34
C TYR A 629 -2.63 33.78 13.34
N ASN A 630 -3.07 34.24 14.51
CA ASN A 630 -4.20 35.17 14.61
C ASN A 630 -3.90 36.53 13.97
N GLN A 631 -2.67 37.05 14.14
CA GLN A 631 -2.25 38.30 13.51
C GLN A 631 -2.16 38.17 11.98
N ALA A 632 -1.67 37.05 11.46
CA ALA A 632 -1.66 36.77 10.02
C ALA A 632 -3.08 36.63 9.45
N LYS A 633 -3.98 35.90 10.12
CA LYS A 633 -5.39 35.74 9.69
C LYS A 633 -6.10 37.09 9.58
N HIS A 634 -5.98 37.95 10.60
CA HIS A 634 -6.58 39.30 10.56
C HIS A 634 -6.01 40.19 9.46
N THR A 635 -4.73 40.01 9.08
CA THR A 635 -4.13 40.73 7.94
C THR A 635 -4.74 40.27 6.61
N PHE A 636 -4.88 38.96 6.39
CA PHE A 636 -5.44 38.42 5.15
C PHE A 636 -6.94 38.68 4.99
N VAL A 637 -7.73 38.60 6.07
CA VAL A 637 -9.15 39.00 6.06
C VAL A 637 -9.33 40.46 5.64
N ARG A 638 -8.47 41.37 6.12
CA ARG A 638 -8.48 42.79 5.72
C ARG A 638 -8.00 43.02 4.28
N ARG A 639 -7.08 42.19 3.78
CA ARG A 639 -6.50 42.33 2.43
C ARG A 639 -7.44 41.88 1.34
N TYR A 640 -8.10 40.72 1.51
CA TYR A 640 -8.87 40.06 0.44
C TYR A 640 -10.40 40.13 0.62
N GLY A 641 -10.89 40.56 1.79
CA GLY A 641 -12.33 40.53 2.09
C GLY A 641 -13.21 41.39 1.18
N LEU A 642 -12.70 42.52 0.67
CA LEU A 642 -13.44 43.38 -0.27
C LEU A 642 -13.68 42.69 -1.61
N ASP A 643 -12.68 41.98 -2.13
CA ASP A 643 -12.75 41.33 -3.45
C ASP A 643 -13.68 40.10 -3.42
N ILE A 644 -13.60 39.27 -2.37
CA ILE A 644 -14.53 38.13 -2.20
C ILE A 644 -15.99 38.61 -2.06
N HIS A 645 -16.23 39.70 -1.32
CA HIS A 645 -17.58 40.26 -1.20
C HIS A 645 -18.11 40.87 -2.51
N ARG A 646 -17.24 41.45 -3.36
CA ARG A 646 -17.61 41.90 -4.71
C ARG A 646 -18.04 40.73 -5.60
N ILE A 647 -17.18 39.71 -5.76
CA ILE A 647 -17.44 38.55 -6.62
C ILE A 647 -18.75 37.85 -6.20
N MET A 648 -18.94 37.63 -4.89
CA MET A 648 -20.15 36.98 -4.36
C MET A 648 -21.41 37.86 -4.41
N GLY A 649 -21.25 39.18 -4.59
CA GLY A 649 -22.34 40.11 -4.92
C GLY A 649 -22.74 40.05 -6.39
N GLY A 650 -21.81 39.72 -7.29
CA GLY A 650 -21.99 39.74 -8.75
C GLY A 650 -21.75 41.11 -9.39
N GLU A 651 -20.81 41.88 -8.82
CA GLU A 651 -20.27 43.16 -9.34
C GLU A 651 -18.90 42.97 -10.02
#